data_AF-A0AAU4T9D4-F1
#
_entry.id   AF-A0AAU4T9D4-F1
#
_cell.length_a   1.000
_cell.length_b   1.000
_cell.length_c   1.000
_cell.angle_alpha   90.00
_cell.angle_beta   90.00
_cell.angle_gamma   90.00
#
_symmetry.space_group_name_H-M   'P 1'
#
loop_
_entity.id
_entity.type
_entity.pdbx_description
1 polymer ?
#
loop_
_entity_poly.entity_id
_entity_poly.type
_entity_poly.pdbx_seq_one_letter_code
_entity_poly.pdbx_strand_id
1 'polypeptide(L)'
;MSQSQEPPAEAAMNATEARTDLYALVKRAEEDGVTTLIHKREERALLAPLDRYPAARKPDAFPSHVLRAAQRDFGDLISRAAQGQPQVLRRGRTPVAVLLPVDTRSGTHSSDPAAATGAASAGGAVNSQDIQDRGSAPRRLATLGDAIGSALAAGPVGGPTFGLPGLDAATGGLQPGRLTLVAAAPNVGGSLLGLAAARQTALVDNHTVLYAASGPNQADIMRRIIAAEAGGDYLRLKQGRLTAREQQVAQELVHAPLMIDDGSELTAEAIVETAPYVQGLALVVVDRLQTAHHARLPLSGARLPDASQVLASLARRLHVPVLAIVDSDDPALLGLLDADILLTLAPTEDPAKVQVTVSERDFGTIGSAYLQPDLIHARFLDAGVATLGHAGSPADRGLSAATGGTEALELAEAALPYTSGGHQGIPAALTHELAAWRTAVAGGDQATLKEILPSLLQAAAAVAGMPDTHEGHRLSAALRPYGTPESVVNAAGAGQPATPAATAAVHALADNGQARSDVPEDEEDGDDDLAPGDEEDEPEGHVFPALKILKDAVGRSKMHPISVIRKEERDSGPWPLISEHMDGEPRWAHPDVTITRVPHIRENGKRVRRDKIDVPGSFGEGVLCLIDRNGSFPSACSAVPLAPNKLLHTGPLDAYDKAGAGIYLIGIPEWNRTDMPHPLGRIIDRPDEDGRAWVTTPHIKQLVKLARDNHIAAMPTIYDSFTGKANESLFKPFYEATRKARTELVQVGGDPYKAYKTRLSIALRLLWPKRPSQRSPFWRPDWRMSMVAEASVRHWTVAFKAVQEGHQLIALRNVDQAIFWTPPGTPPSTYRIGTGFGEVKRKFVQAGETILEGDD
;
A
#
# COMPACT_ATOMS: atom_id res chain seq x y z
N MET A 1 -42.61 -31.12 -14.11
CA MET A 1 -43.45 -30.01 -14.61
C MET A 1 -43.54 -28.98 -13.50
N SER A 2 -42.63 -28.02 -13.50
CA SER A 2 -42.76 -26.77 -12.75
C SER A 2 -42.26 -25.68 -13.69
N GLN A 3 -43.18 -24.86 -14.15
CA GLN A 3 -42.92 -23.71 -15.00
C GLN A 3 -42.19 -22.66 -14.17
N SER A 4 -40.99 -22.28 -14.59
CA SER A 4 -40.28 -21.11 -14.09
C SER A 4 -41.03 -19.86 -14.59
N GLN A 5 -41.61 -19.10 -13.66
CA GLN A 5 -42.13 -17.75 -13.94
C GLN A 5 -40.94 -16.79 -14.08
N GLU A 6 -40.83 -16.14 -15.23
CA GLU A 6 -40.03 -14.92 -15.41
C GLU A 6 -40.59 -13.78 -14.54
N PRO A 7 -39.75 -12.84 -14.07
CA PRO A 7 -40.23 -11.64 -13.40
C PRO A 7 -40.93 -10.70 -14.42
N PRO A 8 -41.94 -9.91 -14.02
CA PRO A 8 -42.67 -9.07 -14.95
C PRO A 8 -41.78 -7.92 -15.45
N ALA A 9 -41.76 -7.69 -16.76
CA ALA A 9 -41.19 -6.49 -17.35
C ALA A 9 -41.94 -5.26 -16.82
N GLU A 10 -41.25 -4.33 -16.15
CA GLU A 10 -41.85 -3.07 -15.71
C GLU A 10 -42.46 -2.33 -16.91
N ALA A 11 -43.78 -2.14 -16.87
CA ALA A 11 -44.53 -1.47 -17.92
C ALA A 11 -44.04 -0.03 -18.10
N ALA A 12 -43.68 0.34 -19.34
CA ALA A 12 -43.30 1.71 -19.68
C ALA A 12 -44.48 2.66 -19.38
N MET A 13 -44.21 3.76 -18.68
CA MET A 13 -45.23 4.71 -18.24
C MET A 13 -45.44 5.81 -19.29
N ASN A 14 -46.69 6.18 -19.56
CA ASN A 14 -46.99 7.27 -20.49
C ASN A 14 -46.57 8.61 -19.88
N ALA A 15 -45.98 9.50 -20.69
CA ALA A 15 -45.57 10.85 -20.29
C ALA A 15 -46.67 11.68 -19.57
N THR A 16 -47.95 11.46 -19.89
CA THR A 16 -49.06 12.16 -19.21
C THR A 16 -49.27 11.70 -17.78
N GLU A 17 -49.14 10.39 -17.54
CA GLU A 17 -49.21 9.76 -16.22
C GLU A 17 -47.95 10.10 -15.42
N ALA A 18 -46.77 9.94 -16.03
CA ALA A 18 -45.49 10.28 -15.41
C ALA A 18 -45.38 11.77 -15.03
N ARG A 19 -46.02 12.67 -15.78
CA ARG A 19 -46.14 14.09 -15.41
C ARG A 19 -46.97 14.28 -14.15
N THR A 20 -48.08 13.56 -14.03
CA THR A 20 -48.97 13.65 -12.86
C THR A 20 -48.27 13.10 -11.61
N ASP A 21 -47.52 12.01 -11.78
CA ASP A 21 -46.84 11.29 -10.69
C ASP A 21 -45.37 11.68 -10.48
N LEU A 22 -44.90 12.76 -11.12
CA LEU A 22 -43.47 13.13 -11.17
C LEU A 22 -42.79 13.15 -9.79
N TYR A 23 -43.47 13.68 -8.77
CA TYR A 23 -42.92 13.76 -7.42
C TYR A 23 -42.74 12.38 -6.78
N ALA A 24 -43.68 11.46 -6.99
CA ALA A 24 -43.58 10.09 -6.51
C ALA A 24 -42.48 9.32 -7.27
N LEU A 25 -42.38 9.52 -8.59
CA LEU A 25 -41.33 8.91 -9.41
C LEU A 25 -39.93 9.37 -9.00
N VAL A 26 -39.74 10.67 -8.75
CA VAL A 26 -38.47 11.21 -8.27
C VAL A 26 -38.15 10.70 -6.87
N LYS A 27 -39.14 10.57 -5.99
CA LYS A 27 -38.95 10.00 -4.64
C LYS A 27 -38.48 8.54 -4.71
N ARG A 28 -39.11 7.71 -5.55
CA ARG A 28 -38.67 6.31 -5.76
C ARG A 28 -37.29 6.21 -6.40
N ALA A 29 -36.94 7.14 -7.30
CA ALA A 29 -35.57 7.20 -7.82
C ALA A 29 -34.57 7.56 -6.71
N GLU A 30 -34.88 8.55 -5.87
CA GLU A 30 -34.01 9.04 -4.79
C GLU A 30 -33.84 8.05 -3.63
N GLU A 31 -34.93 7.42 -3.17
CA GLU A 31 -34.95 6.55 -1.99
C GLU A 31 -34.74 5.07 -2.34
N ASP A 32 -35.36 4.59 -3.42
CA ASP A 32 -35.39 3.17 -3.78
C ASP A 32 -34.44 2.84 -4.96
N GLY A 33 -33.79 3.84 -5.56
CA GLY A 33 -32.89 3.67 -6.71
C GLY A 33 -33.58 3.21 -8.00
N VAL A 34 -34.91 3.29 -8.06
CA VAL A 34 -35.71 2.78 -9.18
C VAL A 34 -35.58 3.69 -10.39
N THR A 35 -35.36 3.09 -11.57
CA THR A 35 -35.34 3.81 -12.85
C THR A 35 -36.64 3.57 -13.59
N THR A 36 -37.36 4.63 -13.97
CA THR A 36 -38.65 4.49 -14.67
C THR A 36 -38.51 4.83 -16.16
N LEU A 37 -38.94 3.91 -17.03
CA LEU A 37 -39.03 4.16 -18.47
C LEU A 37 -40.30 4.95 -18.80
N ILE A 38 -40.13 6.11 -19.43
CA ILE A 38 -41.22 7.01 -19.80
C ILE A 38 -41.26 7.14 -21.32
N HIS A 39 -42.46 7.03 -21.91
CA HIS A 39 -42.66 7.18 -23.35
C HIS A 39 -43.63 8.32 -23.70
N LYS A 40 -43.31 9.07 -24.76
CA LYS A 40 -44.13 10.13 -25.36
C LYS A 40 -44.15 9.91 -26.88
N ARG A 41 -45.26 9.36 -27.42
CA ARG A 41 -45.33 8.92 -28.83
C ARG A 41 -44.20 7.93 -29.14
N GLU A 42 -43.29 8.25 -30.06
CA GLU A 42 -42.13 7.42 -30.42
C GLU A 42 -40.87 7.73 -29.58
N GLU A 43 -40.89 8.80 -28.78
CA GLU A 43 -39.76 9.21 -27.95
C GLU A 43 -39.76 8.48 -26.60
N ARG A 44 -38.58 8.07 -26.13
CA ARG A 44 -38.41 7.36 -24.86
C ARG A 44 -37.29 8.00 -24.04
N ALA A 45 -37.54 8.16 -22.74
CA ALA A 45 -36.56 8.66 -21.78
C ALA A 45 -36.62 7.86 -20.47
N LEU A 46 -35.48 7.72 -19.81
CA LEU A 46 -35.37 7.11 -18.49
C LEU A 46 -35.33 8.20 -17.42
N LEU A 47 -36.25 8.16 -16.46
CA LEU A 47 -36.08 8.88 -15.20
C LEU A 47 -35.22 8.02 -14.26
N ALA A 48 -34.00 8.47 -13.96
CA ALA A 48 -33.02 7.71 -13.21
C ALA A 48 -32.52 8.46 -11.96
N PRO A 49 -32.06 7.73 -10.92
CA PRO A 49 -31.33 8.32 -9.80
C PRO A 49 -30.02 8.96 -10.25
N LEU A 50 -29.56 9.97 -9.52
CA LEU A 50 -28.30 10.65 -9.80
C LEU A 50 -27.07 9.75 -9.64
N ASP A 51 -27.14 8.68 -8.85
CA ASP A 51 -26.04 7.71 -8.74
C ASP A 51 -25.76 6.98 -10.05
N ARG A 52 -26.78 6.83 -10.92
CA ARG A 52 -26.60 6.27 -12.27
C ARG A 52 -26.03 7.28 -13.26
N TYR A 53 -26.00 8.56 -12.90
CA TYR A 53 -25.40 9.61 -13.72
C TYR A 53 -24.75 10.71 -12.85
N PRO A 54 -23.61 10.42 -12.19
CA PRO A 54 -23.02 11.31 -11.19
C PRO A 54 -22.67 12.71 -11.73
N ALA A 55 -22.45 12.83 -13.04
CA ALA A 55 -22.21 14.11 -13.71
C ALA A 55 -23.39 15.10 -13.53
N ALA A 56 -24.62 14.62 -13.36
CA ALA A 56 -25.80 15.46 -13.08
C ALA A 56 -25.81 16.09 -11.68
N ARG A 57 -24.89 15.72 -10.78
CA ARG A 57 -24.74 16.36 -9.45
C ARG A 57 -24.03 17.70 -9.51
N LYS A 58 -23.25 17.96 -10.57
CA LYS A 58 -22.55 19.22 -10.74
C LYS A 58 -23.56 20.33 -11.10
N PRO A 59 -23.61 21.45 -10.35
CA PRO A 59 -24.42 22.59 -10.75
C PRO A 59 -23.98 23.08 -12.14
N ASP A 60 -24.96 23.42 -12.98
CA ASP A 60 -24.79 23.96 -14.34
C ASP A 60 -24.13 23.03 -15.38
N ALA A 61 -23.84 21.76 -15.05
CA ALA A 61 -23.30 20.78 -16.01
C ALA A 61 -24.32 20.36 -17.09
N PHE A 62 -25.61 20.40 -16.75
CA PHE A 62 -26.72 20.07 -17.66
C PHE A 62 -27.90 21.02 -17.41
N PRO A 63 -28.81 21.19 -18.39
CA PRO A 63 -30.04 21.94 -18.19
C PRO A 63 -30.82 21.41 -16.98
N SER A 64 -31.09 22.29 -16.00
CA SER A 64 -31.69 21.91 -14.72
C SER A 64 -33.00 22.63 -14.41
N HIS A 65 -34.01 21.87 -14.00
CA HIS A 65 -35.38 22.34 -13.87
C HIS A 65 -35.92 22.05 -12.47
N VAL A 66 -36.45 23.07 -11.79
CA VAL A 66 -37.15 22.85 -10.51
C VAL A 66 -38.34 21.95 -10.75
N LEU A 67 -38.59 20.97 -9.88
CA LEU A 67 -39.66 19.97 -10.06
C LEU A 67 -41.01 20.58 -10.49
N ARG A 68 -41.39 21.73 -9.94
CA ARG A 68 -42.63 22.44 -10.33
C ARG A 68 -42.63 22.92 -11.78
N ALA A 69 -41.49 23.43 -12.26
CA ALA A 69 -41.31 23.85 -13.64
C ALA A 69 -41.18 22.63 -14.57
N ALA A 70 -40.43 21.62 -14.13
CA ALA A 70 -40.28 20.36 -14.84
C ALA A 70 -41.61 19.64 -15.02
N GLN A 71 -42.53 19.71 -14.05
CA GLN A 71 -43.87 19.11 -14.17
C GLN A 71 -44.72 19.81 -15.24
N ARG A 72 -44.64 21.14 -15.36
CA ARG A 72 -45.40 21.90 -16.37
C ARG A 72 -44.90 21.58 -17.79
N ASP A 73 -43.58 21.53 -17.94
CA ASP A 73 -42.91 21.43 -19.24
C ASP A 73 -42.37 20.00 -19.51
N PHE A 74 -42.89 19.00 -18.78
CA PHE A 74 -42.32 17.64 -18.69
C PHE A 74 -42.23 16.93 -20.04
N GLY A 75 -43.24 17.12 -20.88
CA GLY A 75 -43.27 16.54 -22.22
C GLY A 75 -42.09 17.00 -23.07
N ASP A 76 -41.68 18.26 -22.97
CA ASP A 76 -40.57 18.80 -23.76
C ASP A 76 -39.22 18.35 -23.20
N LEU A 77 -39.13 18.15 -21.88
CA LEU A 77 -37.96 17.59 -21.23
C LEU A 77 -37.70 16.13 -21.64
N ILE A 78 -38.76 15.33 -21.79
CA ILE A 78 -38.66 13.96 -22.32
C ILE A 78 -38.14 13.99 -23.76
N SER A 79 -38.67 14.87 -24.61
CA SER A 79 -38.22 15.00 -26.01
C SER A 79 -36.73 15.38 -26.10
N ARG A 80 -36.27 16.33 -25.26
CA ARG A 80 -34.85 16.72 -25.20
C ARG A 80 -33.96 15.59 -24.68
N ALA A 81 -34.41 14.87 -23.64
CA ALA A 81 -33.69 13.72 -23.11
C ALA A 81 -33.57 12.60 -24.16
N ALA A 82 -34.64 12.31 -24.89
CA ALA A 82 -34.65 11.34 -25.98
C ALA A 82 -33.70 11.73 -27.15
N GLN A 83 -33.51 13.03 -27.38
CA GLN A 83 -32.54 13.58 -28.36
C GLN A 83 -31.09 13.59 -27.84
N GLY A 84 -30.81 12.94 -26.70
CA GLY A 84 -29.47 12.83 -26.15
C GLY A 84 -29.04 14.00 -25.26
N GLN A 85 -29.97 14.87 -24.82
CA GLN A 85 -29.67 15.95 -23.89
C GLN A 85 -30.23 15.64 -22.48
N PRO A 86 -29.41 15.17 -21.53
CA PRO A 86 -29.87 14.90 -20.17
C PRO A 86 -30.52 16.12 -19.51
N GLN A 87 -31.67 15.91 -18.84
CA GLN A 87 -32.38 16.98 -18.13
C GLN A 87 -32.37 16.70 -16.63
N VAL A 88 -31.76 17.59 -15.84
CA VAL A 88 -31.64 17.41 -14.39
C VAL A 88 -32.87 17.98 -13.68
N LEU A 89 -33.46 17.20 -12.79
CA LEU A 89 -34.57 17.61 -11.94
C LEU A 89 -34.05 18.03 -10.57
N ARG A 90 -34.47 19.20 -10.08
CA ARG A 90 -34.02 19.76 -8.80
C ARG A 90 -35.15 20.06 -7.83
N ARG A 91 -34.93 19.76 -6.55
CA ARG A 91 -35.75 20.23 -5.42
C ARG A 91 -35.04 21.44 -4.82
N GLY A 92 -35.52 22.64 -5.17
CA GLY A 92 -34.83 23.89 -4.82
C GLY A 92 -33.50 24.05 -5.56
N ARG A 93 -32.39 24.04 -4.82
CA ARG A 93 -31.01 24.08 -5.38
C ARG A 93 -30.38 22.70 -5.53
N THR A 94 -31.02 21.65 -5.03
CA THR A 94 -30.44 20.30 -4.95
C THR A 94 -30.92 19.46 -6.14
N PRO A 95 -30.02 18.94 -6.98
CA PRO A 95 -30.37 17.89 -7.96
C PRO A 95 -30.91 16.66 -7.24
N VAL A 96 -31.99 16.06 -7.76
CA VAL A 96 -32.64 14.87 -7.16
C VAL A 96 -32.81 13.70 -8.12
N ALA A 97 -32.95 13.96 -9.42
CA ALA A 97 -33.08 12.93 -10.45
C ALA A 97 -32.64 13.47 -11.81
N VAL A 98 -32.49 12.60 -12.81
CA VAL A 98 -32.14 12.99 -14.19
C VAL A 98 -32.99 12.22 -15.21
N LEU A 99 -33.38 12.90 -16.29
CA LEU A 99 -33.94 12.26 -17.48
C LEU A 99 -32.82 11.97 -18.48
N LEU A 100 -32.72 10.73 -18.93
CA LEU A 100 -31.68 10.21 -19.83
C LEU A 100 -32.29 9.63 -21.12
N PRO A 101 -31.56 9.59 -22.24
CA PRO A 101 -31.99 8.84 -23.43
C PRO A 101 -32.08 7.33 -23.15
N VAL A 102 -32.93 6.63 -23.91
CA VAL A 102 -33.03 5.17 -23.90
C VAL A 102 -32.23 4.61 -25.08
N ASP A 103 -31.19 3.82 -24.81
CA ASP A 103 -30.42 3.14 -25.86
C ASP A 103 -31.28 2.06 -26.54
N THR A 104 -31.72 2.31 -27.77
CA THR A 104 -32.42 1.32 -28.60
C THR A 104 -31.41 0.38 -29.27
N ARG A 105 -30.92 -0.62 -28.54
CA ARG A 105 -30.37 -1.85 -29.12
C ARG A 105 -30.82 -3.07 -28.32
N SER A 106 -31.99 -3.59 -28.68
CA SER A 106 -32.43 -4.95 -28.35
C SER A 106 -33.19 -5.52 -29.54
N GLY A 107 -32.67 -6.62 -30.09
CA GLY A 107 -33.22 -7.37 -31.19
C GLY A 107 -32.64 -8.78 -31.17
N THR A 108 -33.19 -9.61 -30.28
CA THR A 108 -33.37 -11.07 -30.38
C THR A 108 -32.44 -11.85 -31.31
N HIS A 109 -31.65 -12.79 -30.76
CA HIS A 109 -31.47 -14.09 -31.42
C HIS A 109 -31.56 -15.26 -30.44
N SER A 110 -32.50 -16.12 -30.79
CA SER A 110 -32.92 -17.38 -30.19
C SER A 110 -31.83 -18.45 -30.24
N SER A 111 -31.83 -19.31 -29.24
CA SER A 111 -31.18 -20.61 -29.22
C SER A 111 -31.84 -21.57 -30.22
N ASP A 112 -31.10 -22.07 -31.22
CA ASP A 112 -31.03 -23.51 -31.56
C ASP A 112 -29.96 -23.78 -32.65
N PRO A 113 -29.19 -24.90 -32.61
CA PRO A 113 -28.18 -25.23 -33.61
C PRO A 113 -28.64 -26.38 -34.53
N ALA A 114 -28.77 -26.15 -35.85
CA ALA A 114 -28.65 -27.21 -36.85
C ALA A 114 -28.68 -26.69 -38.31
N ALA A 115 -27.81 -27.30 -39.12
CA ALA A 115 -27.91 -27.53 -40.57
C ALA A 115 -27.58 -26.39 -41.59
N ALA A 116 -26.34 -26.48 -42.07
CA ALA A 116 -25.97 -26.72 -43.48
C ALA A 116 -26.08 -25.62 -44.58
N THR A 117 -24.88 -25.23 -45.04
CA THR A 117 -24.37 -25.15 -46.43
C THR A 117 -24.97 -24.19 -47.47
N GLY A 118 -24.09 -23.36 -48.04
CA GLY A 118 -24.29 -22.71 -49.35
C GLY A 118 -23.24 -21.64 -49.65
N ALA A 119 -22.21 -21.97 -50.43
CA ALA A 119 -21.09 -21.11 -50.80
C ALA A 119 -21.45 -20.10 -51.92
N ALA A 120 -20.86 -18.89 -51.88
CA ALA A 120 -20.18 -18.24 -53.02
C ALA A 120 -19.58 -16.87 -52.59
N SER A 121 -18.39 -16.58 -53.12
CA SER A 121 -17.48 -15.48 -52.77
C SER A 121 -17.78 -14.15 -53.49
N ALA A 122 -17.36 -13.03 -52.88
CA ALA A 122 -16.33 -12.11 -53.40
C ALA A 122 -16.30 -10.75 -52.64
N GLY A 123 -15.12 -10.39 -52.12
CA GLY A 123 -14.66 -9.00 -52.06
C GLY A 123 -14.69 -8.28 -50.70
N GLY A 124 -13.51 -7.94 -50.17
CA GLY A 124 -13.31 -6.81 -49.25
C GLY A 124 -12.97 -7.17 -47.80
N ALA A 125 -11.75 -7.64 -47.56
CA ALA A 125 -11.22 -7.80 -46.21
C ALA A 125 -10.86 -6.43 -45.62
N VAL A 126 -11.69 -5.94 -44.70
CA VAL A 126 -11.28 -4.99 -43.66
C VAL A 126 -11.61 -5.70 -42.34
N ASN A 127 -10.58 -6.26 -41.71
CA ASN A 127 -10.71 -6.98 -40.45
C ASN A 127 -11.19 -6.01 -39.37
N SER A 128 -12.47 -6.12 -39.03
CA SER A 128 -13.04 -5.56 -37.81
C SER A 128 -12.55 -6.46 -36.69
N GLN A 129 -11.55 -6.05 -35.92
CA GLN A 129 -11.19 -6.77 -34.71
C GLN A 129 -12.25 -6.50 -33.64
N ASP A 130 -12.79 -7.60 -33.13
CA ASP A 130 -13.82 -7.69 -32.11
C ASP A 130 -13.53 -6.81 -30.89
N ILE A 131 -14.55 -6.04 -30.52
CA ILE A 131 -14.68 -5.44 -29.20
C ILE A 131 -14.86 -6.60 -28.21
N GLN A 132 -13.76 -7.07 -27.64
CA GLN A 132 -13.80 -7.96 -26.50
C GLN A 132 -14.29 -7.19 -25.28
N ASP A 133 -15.44 -7.64 -24.80
CA ASP A 133 -16.01 -7.45 -23.48
C ASP A 133 -14.91 -7.37 -22.41
N ARG A 134 -14.71 -6.19 -21.80
CA ARG A 134 -13.69 -5.94 -20.75
C ARG A 134 -14.16 -6.48 -19.39
N GLY A 135 -14.59 -7.74 -19.37
CA GLY A 135 -14.46 -8.60 -18.19
C GLY A 135 -13.00 -9.02 -18.05
N SER A 136 -12.56 -9.35 -16.83
CA SER A 136 -11.21 -9.88 -16.58
C SER A 136 -10.87 -10.95 -17.61
N ALA A 137 -9.91 -10.67 -18.51
CA ALA A 137 -9.51 -11.62 -19.53
C ALA A 137 -9.08 -12.94 -18.84
N PRO A 138 -9.63 -14.11 -19.24
CA PRO A 138 -9.17 -15.37 -18.70
C PRO A 138 -7.69 -15.55 -19.04
N ARG A 139 -6.94 -16.26 -18.19
CA ARG A 139 -5.56 -16.68 -18.48
C ARG A 139 -5.53 -17.39 -19.84
N ARG A 140 -5.01 -16.73 -20.87
CA ARG A 140 -4.83 -17.34 -22.20
C ARG A 140 -3.48 -18.04 -22.23
N LEU A 141 -3.51 -19.35 -22.43
CA LEU A 141 -2.34 -20.12 -22.83
C LEU A 141 -2.28 -20.04 -24.36
N ALA A 142 -1.21 -19.47 -24.90
CA ALA A 142 -0.94 -19.50 -26.34
C ALA A 142 0.04 -20.64 -26.63
N THR A 143 -0.19 -21.38 -27.71
CA THR A 143 0.84 -22.30 -28.21
C THR A 143 1.95 -21.49 -28.89
N LEU A 144 3.15 -22.07 -29.02
CA LEU A 144 4.22 -21.45 -29.79
C LEU A 144 3.78 -21.17 -31.25
N GLY A 145 2.92 -22.02 -31.81
CA GLY A 145 2.34 -21.81 -33.14
C GLY A 145 1.44 -20.59 -33.21
N ASP A 146 0.60 -20.35 -32.19
CA ASP A 146 -0.25 -19.15 -32.11
C ASP A 146 0.58 -17.88 -31.96
N ALA A 147 1.64 -17.94 -31.13
CA ALA A 147 2.55 -16.82 -30.92
C ALA A 147 3.36 -16.47 -32.18
N ILE A 148 3.90 -17.47 -32.88
CA ILE A 148 4.61 -17.30 -34.15
C ILE A 148 3.64 -16.80 -35.22
N GLY A 149 2.43 -17.38 -35.30
CA GLY A 149 1.40 -16.94 -36.23
C GLY A 149 1.02 -15.47 -36.02
N SER A 150 0.87 -15.02 -34.78
CA SER A 150 0.64 -13.62 -34.44
C SER A 150 1.83 -12.72 -34.79
N ALA A 151 3.06 -13.17 -34.55
CA ALA A 151 4.27 -12.41 -34.84
C ALA A 151 4.55 -12.28 -36.35
N LEU A 152 4.19 -13.29 -37.15
CA LEU A 152 4.34 -13.28 -38.61
C LEU A 152 3.17 -12.58 -39.33
N ALA A 153 1.98 -12.55 -38.73
CA ALA A 153 0.83 -11.82 -39.24
C ALA A 153 0.87 -10.33 -38.91
N ALA A 154 1.57 -9.95 -37.83
CA ALA A 154 1.89 -8.56 -37.55
C ALA A 154 3.00 -8.09 -38.52
N GLY A 155 2.70 -7.15 -39.41
CA GLY A 155 3.71 -6.42 -40.17
C GLY A 155 4.65 -5.62 -39.26
N PRO A 156 5.62 -4.85 -39.81
CA PRO A 156 6.48 -3.97 -39.00
C PRO A 156 5.61 -3.18 -38.01
N VAL A 157 5.94 -3.34 -36.72
CA VAL A 157 5.07 -3.06 -35.57
C VAL A 157 4.49 -1.64 -35.64
N GLY A 158 3.20 -1.52 -35.98
CA GLY A 158 2.46 -0.25 -36.02
C GLY A 158 2.04 0.22 -34.62
N GLY A 159 2.99 0.36 -33.70
CA GLY A 159 2.76 0.93 -32.37
C GLY A 159 3.01 2.44 -32.34
N PRO A 160 2.57 3.16 -31.28
CA PRO A 160 2.90 4.57 -31.08
C PRO A 160 4.41 4.84 -31.15
N THR A 161 4.81 6.00 -31.65
CA THR A 161 6.23 6.39 -31.78
C THR A 161 6.49 7.74 -31.11
N PHE A 162 7.76 8.13 -30.99
CA PHE A 162 8.16 9.45 -30.50
C PHE A 162 8.02 10.53 -31.58
N GLY A 163 7.88 10.16 -32.86
CA GLY A 163 7.90 11.08 -33.99
C GLY A 163 9.31 11.62 -34.27
N LEU A 164 10.33 10.87 -33.84
CA LEU A 164 11.74 11.20 -33.94
C LEU A 164 12.45 10.00 -34.59
N PRO A 165 12.50 9.93 -35.94
CA PRO A 165 13.07 8.79 -36.68
C PRO A 165 14.34 8.16 -36.12
N GLY A 166 15.29 8.96 -35.61
CA GLY A 166 16.53 8.42 -35.03
C GLY A 166 16.30 7.68 -33.72
N LEU A 167 15.44 8.23 -32.85
CA LEU A 167 15.05 7.59 -31.59
C LEU A 167 14.10 6.41 -31.82
N ASP A 168 13.16 6.54 -32.76
CA ASP A 168 12.22 5.48 -33.12
C ASP A 168 12.95 4.26 -33.69
N ALA A 169 14.01 4.47 -34.48
CA ALA A 169 14.89 3.41 -34.94
C ALA A 169 15.67 2.73 -33.80
N ALA A 170 16.15 3.51 -32.81
CA ALA A 170 16.90 2.99 -31.67
C ALA A 170 16.00 2.25 -30.65
N THR A 171 14.72 2.59 -30.58
CA THR A 171 13.75 2.00 -29.63
C THR A 171 12.86 0.92 -30.25
N GLY A 172 12.69 0.93 -31.57
CA GLY A 172 11.65 0.16 -32.24
C GLY A 172 10.24 0.71 -31.97
N GLY A 173 10.12 1.98 -31.57
CA GLY A 173 8.87 2.62 -31.14
C GLY A 173 8.44 2.23 -29.71
N LEU A 174 7.21 2.59 -29.35
CA LEU A 174 6.62 2.29 -28.05
C LEU A 174 5.83 0.98 -28.13
N GLN A 175 6.33 -0.03 -27.43
CA GLN A 175 5.78 -1.39 -27.50
C GLN A 175 4.56 -1.55 -26.57
N PRO A 176 3.42 -2.05 -27.10
CA PRO A 176 2.26 -2.39 -26.29
C PRO A 176 2.58 -3.39 -25.17
N GLY A 177 2.00 -3.18 -23.98
CA GLY A 177 2.24 -4.07 -22.85
C GLY A 177 3.48 -3.76 -22.02
N ARG A 178 4.29 -2.77 -22.43
CA ARG A 178 5.57 -2.44 -21.77
C ARG A 178 5.54 -1.05 -21.12
N LEU A 179 6.28 -0.92 -20.02
CA LEU A 179 6.62 0.34 -19.37
C LEU A 179 7.97 0.85 -19.88
N THR A 180 7.95 2.01 -20.52
CA THR A 180 9.14 2.76 -20.91
C THR A 180 9.36 3.92 -19.96
N LEU A 181 10.54 3.99 -19.33
CA LEU A 181 10.94 5.13 -18.52
C LEU A 181 11.88 6.06 -19.28
N VAL A 182 11.62 7.37 -19.19
CA VAL A 182 12.53 8.42 -19.65
C VAL A 182 13.19 9.03 -18.43
N ALA A 183 14.44 8.64 -18.18
CA ALA A 183 15.28 9.17 -17.12
C ALA A 183 16.05 10.38 -17.64
N ALA A 184 15.76 11.55 -17.07
CA ALA A 184 16.44 12.77 -17.42
C ALA A 184 16.65 13.62 -16.17
N ALA A 185 17.89 14.08 -15.95
CA ALA A 185 18.14 15.07 -14.92
C ALA A 185 17.26 16.33 -15.13
N PRO A 186 16.95 17.09 -14.05
CA PRO A 186 16.17 18.31 -14.19
C PRO A 186 16.76 19.25 -15.24
N ASN A 187 15.89 19.90 -16.02
CA ASN A 187 16.23 20.84 -17.10
C ASN A 187 16.82 20.24 -18.39
N VAL A 188 17.03 18.93 -18.49
CA VAL A 188 17.47 18.28 -19.75
C VAL A 188 16.33 18.18 -20.76
N GLY A 189 15.07 18.20 -20.30
CA GLY A 189 13.90 18.23 -21.17
C GLY A 189 13.14 16.91 -21.32
N GLY A 190 13.32 15.94 -20.41
CA GLY A 190 12.62 14.64 -20.47
C GLY A 190 11.10 14.73 -20.71
N SER A 191 10.42 15.70 -20.10
CA SER A 191 8.99 15.99 -20.34
C SER A 191 8.67 16.32 -21.80
N LEU A 192 9.59 16.95 -22.54
CA LEU A 192 9.42 17.25 -23.98
C LEU A 192 9.45 15.98 -24.83
N LEU A 193 10.16 14.94 -24.39
CA LEU A 193 10.19 13.65 -25.08
C LEU A 193 8.86 12.90 -24.91
N GLY A 194 8.30 12.92 -23.70
CA GLY A 194 6.93 12.42 -23.47
C GLY A 194 5.88 13.19 -24.25
N LEU A 195 6.05 14.51 -24.35
CA LEU A 195 5.18 15.36 -25.17
C LEU A 195 5.32 15.07 -26.66
N ALA A 196 6.52 14.75 -27.16
CA ALA A 196 6.74 14.37 -28.56
C ALA A 196 5.96 13.10 -28.91
N ALA A 197 6.03 12.06 -28.08
CA ALA A 197 5.26 10.83 -28.26
C ALA A 197 3.74 11.06 -28.21
N ALA A 198 3.27 11.84 -27.22
CA ALA A 198 1.85 12.20 -27.13
C ALA A 198 1.38 12.97 -28.38
N ARG A 199 2.22 13.89 -28.89
CA ARG A 199 1.90 14.69 -30.07
C ARG A 199 1.83 13.84 -31.33
N GLN A 200 2.85 13.03 -31.58
CA GLN A 200 2.87 12.12 -32.72
C GLN A 200 1.62 11.22 -32.71
N THR A 201 1.35 10.58 -31.57
CA THR A 201 0.23 9.64 -31.44
C THR A 201 -1.14 10.31 -31.60
N ALA A 202 -1.37 11.45 -30.94
CA ALA A 202 -2.69 12.09 -30.95
C ALA A 202 -2.92 12.98 -32.17
N LEU A 203 -1.91 13.72 -32.64
CA LEU A 203 -2.10 14.72 -33.70
C LEU A 203 -1.78 14.18 -35.09
N VAL A 204 -0.82 13.28 -35.22
CA VAL A 204 -0.39 12.75 -36.52
C VAL A 204 -1.08 11.42 -36.79
N ASP A 205 -1.00 10.48 -35.84
CA ASP A 205 -1.59 9.15 -36.00
C ASP A 205 -3.09 9.12 -35.65
N ASN A 206 -3.61 10.20 -35.06
CA ASN A 206 -5.01 10.36 -34.66
C ASN A 206 -5.51 9.24 -33.73
N HIS A 207 -4.66 8.80 -32.81
CA HIS A 207 -4.96 7.79 -31.80
C HIS A 207 -5.08 8.39 -30.40
N THR A 208 -5.92 7.78 -29.56
CA THR A 208 -6.24 8.37 -28.26
C THR A 208 -5.09 8.25 -27.25
N VAL A 209 -4.72 9.36 -26.64
CA VAL A 209 -3.66 9.45 -25.62
C VAL A 209 -4.24 9.92 -24.28
N LEU A 210 -3.87 9.24 -23.20
CA LEU A 210 -4.06 9.73 -21.83
C LEU A 210 -2.74 10.33 -21.32
N TYR A 211 -2.72 11.63 -21.10
CA TYR A 211 -1.59 12.38 -20.56
C TYR A 211 -1.84 12.71 -19.09
N ALA A 212 -1.28 11.90 -18.20
CA ALA A 212 -1.35 12.02 -16.75
C ALA A 212 -0.22 12.94 -16.25
N ALA A 213 -0.58 14.17 -15.88
CA ALA A 213 0.34 15.26 -15.56
C ALA A 213 0.46 15.50 -14.04
N SER A 214 1.45 14.86 -13.42
CA SER A 214 1.77 15.08 -11.99
C SER A 214 2.72 16.27 -11.76
N GLY A 215 3.33 16.84 -12.81
CA GLY A 215 4.26 17.97 -12.70
C GLY A 215 3.71 19.26 -13.30
N PRO A 216 3.56 19.32 -14.64
CA PRO A 216 3.00 20.48 -15.31
C PRO A 216 1.47 20.51 -15.19
N ASN A 217 0.88 21.72 -15.20
CA ASN A 217 -0.57 21.86 -15.33
C ASN A 217 -1.01 21.76 -16.80
N GLN A 218 -2.31 21.58 -17.03
CA GLN A 218 -2.90 21.48 -18.36
C GLN A 218 -2.54 22.67 -19.26
N ALA A 219 -2.54 23.89 -18.70
CA ALA A 219 -2.25 25.09 -19.47
C ALA A 219 -0.80 25.15 -19.94
N ASP A 220 0.16 24.67 -19.14
CA ASP A 220 1.58 24.56 -19.50
C ASP A 220 1.77 23.53 -20.61
N ILE A 221 1.10 22.38 -20.51
CA ILE A 221 1.13 21.33 -21.54
C ILE A 221 0.59 21.88 -22.86
N MET A 222 -0.59 22.49 -22.84
CA MET A 222 -1.20 23.09 -24.03
C MET A 222 -0.27 24.12 -24.70
N ARG A 223 0.35 25.01 -23.90
CA ARG A 223 1.30 26.01 -24.44
C ARG A 223 2.51 25.37 -25.12
N ARG A 224 3.05 24.28 -24.54
CA ARG A 224 4.17 23.55 -25.15
C ARG A 224 3.76 22.87 -26.45
N ILE A 225 2.56 22.29 -26.53
CA ILE A 225 2.03 21.70 -27.77
C ILE A 225 1.88 22.78 -28.85
N ILE A 226 1.23 23.90 -28.53
CA ILE A 226 1.05 25.01 -29.48
C ILE A 226 2.41 25.55 -29.95
N ALA A 227 3.38 25.72 -29.05
CA ALA A 227 4.74 26.15 -29.39
C ALA A 227 5.39 25.18 -30.40
N ALA A 228 5.30 23.87 -30.13
CA ALA A 228 5.91 22.83 -30.96
C ALA A 228 5.25 22.69 -32.34
N GLU A 229 3.92 22.82 -32.42
CA GLU A 229 3.14 22.73 -33.67
C GLU A 229 3.22 24.00 -34.52
N ALA A 230 3.15 25.17 -33.90
CA ALA A 230 3.16 26.44 -34.60
C ALA A 230 4.58 26.92 -34.97
N GLY A 231 5.62 26.31 -34.40
CA GLY A 231 6.97 26.87 -34.41
C GLY A 231 7.01 28.21 -33.67
N GLY A 232 6.25 28.32 -32.58
CA GLY A 232 6.07 29.54 -31.80
C GLY A 232 6.98 29.63 -30.57
N ASP A 233 7.31 30.84 -30.16
CA ASP A 233 8.12 31.08 -28.95
C ASP A 233 7.33 30.74 -27.68
N TYR A 234 7.76 29.71 -26.96
CA TYR A 234 7.15 29.24 -25.73
C TYR A 234 7.14 30.31 -24.62
N LEU A 235 8.19 31.15 -24.50
CA LEU A 235 8.23 32.21 -23.49
C LEU A 235 7.14 33.25 -23.73
N ARG A 236 6.90 33.60 -25.00
CA ARG A 236 5.81 34.50 -25.39
C ARG A 236 4.45 33.89 -25.07
N LEU A 237 4.25 32.61 -25.38
CA LEU A 237 3.02 31.88 -25.07
C LEU A 237 2.77 31.79 -23.56
N LYS A 238 3.81 31.62 -22.75
CA LYS A 238 3.72 31.64 -21.27
C LYS A 238 3.26 32.98 -20.71
N GLN A 239 3.50 34.08 -21.44
CA GLN A 239 2.98 35.41 -21.11
C GLN A 239 1.53 35.64 -21.58
N GLY A 240 0.87 34.62 -22.13
CA GLY A 240 -0.51 34.70 -22.61
C GLY A 240 -0.68 35.41 -23.96
N ARG A 241 0.41 35.62 -24.71
CA ARG A 241 0.39 36.31 -26.01
C ARG A 241 0.46 35.29 -27.14
N LEU A 242 -0.63 35.15 -27.88
CA LEU A 242 -0.72 34.29 -29.06
C LEU A 242 -0.76 35.13 -30.34
N THR A 243 0.01 34.74 -31.33
CA THR A 243 -0.07 35.22 -32.71
C THR A 243 -1.28 34.63 -33.43
N ALA A 244 -1.68 35.21 -34.56
CA ALA A 244 -2.77 34.67 -35.37
C ALA A 244 -2.52 33.22 -35.81
N ARG A 245 -1.26 32.86 -36.13
CA ARG A 245 -0.90 31.48 -36.48
C ARG A 245 -1.08 30.52 -35.31
N GLU A 246 -0.62 30.91 -34.11
CA GLU A 246 -0.78 30.08 -32.90
C GLU A 246 -2.25 29.92 -32.50
N GLN A 247 -3.08 30.96 -32.68
CA GLN A 247 -4.53 30.87 -32.46
C GLN A 247 -5.20 29.90 -33.44
N GLN A 248 -4.81 29.94 -34.71
CA GLN A 248 -5.31 29.01 -35.72
C GLN A 248 -4.93 27.56 -35.38
N VAL A 249 -3.65 27.32 -35.05
CA VAL A 249 -3.19 25.99 -34.63
C VAL A 249 -3.96 25.54 -33.39
N ALA A 250 -4.15 26.39 -32.39
CA ALA A 250 -4.93 26.05 -31.21
C ALA A 250 -6.39 25.63 -31.53
N GLN A 251 -7.00 26.22 -32.56
CA GLN A 251 -8.33 25.81 -33.03
C GLN A 251 -8.32 24.45 -33.74
N GLU A 252 -7.27 24.16 -34.52
CA GLU A 252 -7.08 22.86 -35.18
C GLU A 252 -6.91 21.73 -34.14
N LEU A 253 -6.26 22.02 -33.01
CA LEU A 253 -6.02 21.06 -31.93
C LEU A 253 -7.26 20.67 -31.11
N VAL A 254 -8.36 21.40 -31.22
CA VAL A 254 -9.58 21.16 -30.40
C VAL A 254 -10.14 19.75 -30.58
N HIS A 255 -9.92 19.14 -31.75
CA HIS A 255 -10.43 17.82 -32.09
C HIS A 255 -9.42 16.69 -31.89
N ALA A 256 -8.20 17.00 -31.42
CA ALA A 256 -7.18 15.97 -31.20
C ALA A 256 -7.61 15.03 -30.06
N PRO A 257 -7.46 13.69 -30.21
CA PRO A 257 -7.80 12.70 -29.18
C PRO A 257 -6.76 12.64 -28.05
N LEU A 258 -6.44 13.79 -27.44
CA LEU A 258 -5.50 13.92 -26.33
C LEU A 258 -6.25 14.32 -25.06
N MET A 259 -6.34 13.40 -24.10
CA MET A 259 -6.96 13.64 -22.79
C MET A 259 -5.87 13.98 -21.77
N ILE A 260 -5.99 15.13 -21.10
CA ILE A 260 -5.04 15.58 -20.08
C ILE A 260 -5.69 15.48 -18.70
N ASP A 261 -5.02 14.78 -17.78
CA ASP A 261 -5.40 14.69 -16.37
C ASP A 261 -4.30 15.34 -15.51
N ASP A 262 -4.54 16.54 -15.01
CA ASP A 262 -3.64 17.30 -14.12
C ASP A 262 -4.18 17.41 -12.68
N GLY A 263 -4.99 16.42 -12.26
CA GLY A 263 -5.60 16.39 -10.94
C GLY A 263 -4.57 16.45 -9.79
N SER A 264 -4.88 17.19 -8.73
CA SER A 264 -3.97 17.38 -7.57
C SER A 264 -3.68 16.09 -6.78
N GLU A 265 -4.49 15.05 -6.96
CA GLU A 265 -4.36 13.74 -6.29
C GLU A 265 -3.97 12.63 -7.28
N LEU A 266 -3.28 12.98 -8.38
CA LEU A 266 -2.92 12.01 -9.43
C LEU A 266 -1.91 10.96 -8.91
N THR A 267 -2.40 9.74 -8.66
CA THR A 267 -1.62 8.56 -8.26
C THR A 267 -1.53 7.55 -9.41
N ALA A 268 -0.62 6.57 -9.32
CA ALA A 268 -0.55 5.49 -10.30
C ALA A 268 -1.86 4.67 -10.34
N GLU A 269 -2.52 4.51 -9.19
CA GLU A 269 -3.82 3.87 -9.07
C GLU A 269 -4.93 4.67 -9.76
N ALA A 270 -4.94 6.00 -9.62
CA ALA A 270 -5.91 6.85 -10.31
C ALA A 270 -5.77 6.72 -11.84
N ILE A 271 -4.54 6.66 -12.35
CA ILE A 271 -4.28 6.41 -13.78
C ILE A 271 -4.80 5.02 -14.20
N VAL A 272 -4.59 4.00 -13.37
CA VAL A 272 -5.08 2.62 -13.57
C VAL A 272 -6.61 2.54 -13.59
N GLU A 273 -7.28 3.39 -12.81
CA GLU A 273 -8.74 3.51 -12.75
C GLU A 273 -9.30 4.28 -13.94
N THR A 274 -8.65 5.36 -14.38
CA THR A 274 -9.10 6.20 -15.50
C THR A 274 -8.87 5.54 -16.87
N ALA A 275 -7.68 4.98 -17.10
CA ALA A 275 -7.26 4.47 -18.41
C ALA A 275 -8.22 3.44 -19.07
N PRO A 276 -8.85 2.49 -18.34
CA PRO A 276 -9.81 1.54 -18.92
C PRO A 276 -11.08 2.19 -19.49
N TYR A 277 -11.44 3.40 -19.05
CA TYR A 277 -12.62 4.12 -19.53
C TYR A 277 -12.33 5.04 -20.72
N VAL A 278 -11.06 5.24 -21.06
CA VAL A 278 -10.65 5.99 -22.25
C VAL A 278 -10.84 5.11 -23.50
N GLN A 279 -11.77 5.49 -24.36
CA GLN A 279 -12.09 4.74 -25.57
C GLN A 279 -10.96 4.83 -26.60
N GLY A 280 -10.56 3.70 -27.18
CA GLY A 280 -9.50 3.65 -28.19
C GLY A 280 -8.13 4.08 -27.67
N LEU A 281 -7.87 3.97 -26.36
CA LEU A 281 -6.60 4.34 -25.75
C LEU A 281 -5.43 3.59 -26.41
N ALA A 282 -4.49 4.34 -26.96
CA ALA A 282 -3.31 3.84 -27.65
C ALA A 282 -2.01 4.12 -26.88
N LEU A 283 -1.96 5.16 -26.04
CA LEU A 283 -0.77 5.51 -25.27
C LEU A 283 -1.15 6.16 -23.94
N VAL A 284 -0.44 5.79 -22.87
CA VAL A 284 -0.48 6.51 -21.58
C VAL A 284 0.86 7.19 -21.35
N VAL A 285 0.85 8.51 -21.10
CA VAL A 285 2.04 9.29 -20.73
C VAL A 285 1.91 9.77 -19.29
N VAL A 286 2.94 9.58 -18.47
CA VAL A 286 2.99 10.03 -17.06
C VAL A 286 4.13 11.04 -16.88
N ASP A 287 3.79 12.32 -16.76
CA ASP A 287 4.74 13.44 -16.62
C ASP A 287 4.49 14.17 -15.29
N ARG A 288 5.19 13.85 -14.20
CA ARG A 288 6.35 12.96 -14.08
C ARG A 288 6.40 12.29 -12.72
N LEU A 289 7.19 11.22 -12.64
CA LEU A 289 7.67 10.61 -11.41
C LEU A 289 8.79 11.49 -10.83
N GLN A 290 8.60 12.01 -9.62
CA GLN A 290 9.55 12.93 -8.97
C GLN A 290 10.37 12.23 -7.89
N THR A 291 11.69 12.18 -8.06
CA THR A 291 12.60 11.54 -7.11
C THR A 291 12.55 12.21 -5.75
N ALA A 292 12.51 13.55 -5.72
CA ALA A 292 12.34 14.30 -4.50
C ALA A 292 10.92 14.12 -3.94
N HIS A 293 10.79 13.78 -2.66
CA HIS A 293 9.47 13.71 -2.02
C HIS A 293 8.80 15.08 -2.02
N HIS A 294 7.57 15.15 -2.54
CA HIS A 294 6.77 16.35 -2.55
C HIS A 294 5.38 16.05 -1.98
N ALA A 295 5.05 16.65 -0.83
CA ALA A 295 3.84 16.33 -0.06
C ALA A 295 2.52 16.53 -0.83
N ARG A 296 2.51 17.42 -1.83
CA ARG A 296 1.33 17.69 -2.68
C ARG A 296 1.32 16.90 -3.99
N LEU A 297 2.31 16.06 -4.25
CA LEU A 297 2.43 15.29 -5.49
C LEU A 297 2.53 13.80 -5.16
N PRO A 298 1.48 13.01 -5.42
CA PRO A 298 1.47 11.59 -5.05
C PRO A 298 2.56 10.76 -5.73
N LEU A 299 2.87 11.06 -7.00
CA LEU A 299 3.93 10.40 -7.79
C LEU A 299 5.31 10.97 -7.46
N SER A 300 5.69 10.92 -6.18
CA SER A 300 6.99 11.42 -5.70
C SER A 300 7.62 10.62 -4.55
N GLY A 301 8.94 10.71 -4.41
CA GLY A 301 9.72 10.20 -3.29
C GLY A 301 9.83 8.67 -3.23
N ALA A 302 9.88 8.12 -2.02
CA ALA A 302 10.07 6.68 -1.79
C ALA A 302 8.95 5.77 -2.36
N ARG A 303 7.86 6.34 -2.87
CA ARG A 303 6.73 5.61 -3.47
C ARG A 303 6.91 5.30 -4.96
N LEU A 304 7.95 5.85 -5.60
CA LEU A 304 8.16 5.67 -7.03
C LEU A 304 8.31 4.20 -7.47
N PRO A 305 9.01 3.30 -6.74
CA PRO A 305 9.07 1.89 -7.10
C PRO A 305 7.69 1.22 -7.16
N ASP A 306 6.84 1.47 -6.15
CA ASP A 306 5.48 0.94 -6.11
C ASP A 306 4.64 1.49 -7.28
N ALA A 307 4.73 2.81 -7.53
CA ALA A 307 4.04 3.45 -8.64
C ALA A 307 4.49 2.86 -10.00
N SER A 308 5.78 2.61 -10.18
CA SER A 308 6.34 2.00 -11.40
C SER A 308 5.78 0.59 -11.62
N GLN A 309 5.69 -0.24 -10.57
CA GLN A 309 5.08 -1.57 -10.67
C GLN A 309 3.59 -1.52 -11.06
N VAL A 310 2.85 -0.56 -10.52
CA VAL A 310 1.44 -0.32 -10.86
C VAL A 310 1.29 0.08 -12.33
N LEU A 311 2.15 0.98 -12.82
CA LEU A 311 2.17 1.41 -14.23
C LEU A 311 2.59 0.27 -15.18
N ALA A 312 3.56 -0.56 -14.79
CA ALA A 312 3.93 -1.75 -15.56
C ALA A 312 2.78 -2.77 -15.63
N SER A 313 2.04 -2.93 -14.53
CA SER A 313 0.83 -3.75 -14.52
C SER A 313 -0.26 -3.18 -15.44
N LEU A 314 -0.43 -1.85 -15.46
CA LEU A 314 -1.36 -1.17 -16.37
C LEU A 314 -1.04 -1.47 -17.83
N ALA A 315 0.24 -1.29 -18.22
CA ALA A 315 0.71 -1.53 -19.57
C ALA A 315 0.32 -2.94 -20.04
N ARG A 316 0.69 -3.95 -19.26
CA ARG A 316 0.39 -5.37 -19.53
C ARG A 316 -1.10 -5.65 -19.58
N ARG A 317 -1.88 -5.10 -18.64
CA ARG A 317 -3.31 -5.38 -18.51
C ARG A 317 -4.14 -4.81 -19.66
N LEU A 318 -3.82 -3.60 -20.11
CA LEU A 318 -4.53 -2.95 -21.21
C LEU A 318 -3.90 -3.22 -22.57
N HIS A 319 -2.71 -3.84 -22.59
CA HIS A 319 -1.90 -4.05 -23.80
C HIS A 319 -1.69 -2.72 -24.56
N VAL A 320 -1.34 -1.67 -23.81
CA VAL A 320 -0.98 -0.34 -24.34
C VAL A 320 0.39 0.04 -23.80
N PRO A 321 1.22 0.79 -24.56
CA PRO A 321 2.46 1.35 -24.03
C PRO A 321 2.17 2.36 -22.91
N VAL A 322 2.98 2.30 -21.85
CA VAL A 322 3.00 3.30 -20.79
C VAL A 322 4.38 3.97 -20.80
N LEU A 323 4.42 5.27 -21.01
CA LEU A 323 5.63 6.09 -21.02
C LEU A 323 5.64 6.97 -19.77
N ALA A 324 6.62 6.80 -18.88
CA ALA A 324 6.72 7.63 -17.68
C ALA A 324 8.05 8.37 -17.61
N ILE A 325 8.01 9.64 -17.22
CA ILE A 325 9.18 10.50 -17.13
C ILE A 325 9.67 10.48 -15.69
N VAL A 326 10.96 10.26 -15.47
CA VAL A 326 11.63 10.31 -14.18
C VAL A 326 12.66 11.42 -14.21
N ASP A 327 12.70 12.22 -13.16
CA ASP A 327 13.54 13.41 -13.08
C ASP A 327 14.93 13.20 -12.48
N SER A 328 15.45 11.99 -12.65
CA SER A 328 16.73 11.56 -12.11
C SER A 328 17.37 10.56 -13.06
N ASP A 329 18.69 10.63 -13.13
CA ASP A 329 19.60 9.72 -13.80
C ASP A 329 20.34 8.80 -12.82
N ASP A 330 19.93 8.77 -11.54
CA ASP A 330 20.53 7.93 -10.49
C ASP A 330 20.32 6.43 -10.79
N PRO A 331 21.38 5.66 -11.08
CA PRO A 331 21.27 4.25 -11.41
C PRO A 331 20.61 3.41 -10.31
N ALA A 332 20.80 3.76 -9.04
CA ALA A 332 20.23 3.02 -7.92
C ALA A 332 18.70 3.16 -7.89
N LEU A 333 18.20 4.38 -8.08
CA LEU A 333 16.76 4.62 -8.20
C LEU A 333 16.20 3.95 -9.45
N LEU A 334 16.83 4.12 -10.61
CA LEU A 334 16.34 3.56 -11.87
C LEU A 334 16.27 2.04 -11.84
N GLY A 335 17.21 1.38 -11.17
CA GLY A 335 17.16 -0.06 -10.91
C GLY A 335 15.96 -0.48 -10.05
N LEU A 336 15.56 0.34 -9.07
CA LEU A 336 14.37 0.07 -8.23
C LEU A 336 13.05 0.25 -8.98
N LEU A 337 13.01 1.09 -10.01
CA LEU A 337 11.80 1.30 -10.80
C LEU A 337 11.49 0.13 -11.75
N ASP A 338 12.46 -0.74 -12.03
CA ASP A 338 12.29 -2.01 -12.75
C ASP A 338 11.44 -1.86 -14.03
N ALA A 339 11.86 -0.96 -14.92
CA ALA A 339 11.19 -0.71 -16.20
C ALA A 339 11.49 -1.80 -17.24
N ASP A 340 10.64 -1.94 -18.25
CA ASP A 340 10.93 -2.84 -19.36
C ASP A 340 11.96 -2.23 -20.33
N ILE A 341 11.86 -0.92 -20.56
CA ILE A 341 12.76 -0.12 -21.39
C ILE A 341 13.12 1.16 -20.63
N LEU A 342 14.40 1.51 -20.59
CA LEU A 342 14.93 2.72 -19.97
C LEU A 342 15.62 3.60 -21.03
N LEU A 343 15.19 4.86 -21.12
CA LEU A 343 15.75 5.90 -21.96
C LEU A 343 16.47 6.90 -21.07
N THR A 344 17.80 6.90 -21.07
CA THR A 344 18.60 7.82 -20.27
C THR A 344 19.09 8.98 -21.15
N LEU A 345 18.73 10.21 -20.78
CA LEU A 345 19.17 11.42 -21.47
C LEU A 345 20.41 11.99 -20.78
N ALA A 346 21.52 12.03 -21.51
CA ALA A 346 22.78 12.60 -21.05
C ALA A 346 23.18 13.80 -21.93
N PRO A 347 23.60 14.94 -21.34
CA PRO A 347 24.19 16.03 -22.10
C PRO A 347 25.48 15.56 -22.77
N THR A 348 25.78 16.09 -23.96
CA THR A 348 27.03 15.79 -24.67
C THR A 348 27.99 16.98 -24.60
N GLU A 349 29.23 16.81 -25.07
CA GLU A 349 30.18 17.92 -25.21
C GLU A 349 29.66 19.03 -26.15
N ASP A 350 28.81 18.66 -27.11
CA ASP A 350 28.09 19.62 -27.94
C ASP A 350 26.79 20.04 -27.24
N PRO A 351 26.66 21.29 -26.77
CA PRO A 351 25.45 21.75 -26.10
C PRO A 351 24.21 21.76 -27.02
N ALA A 352 24.39 21.64 -28.34
CA ALA A 352 23.31 21.47 -29.29
C ALA A 352 22.82 20.02 -29.41
N LYS A 353 23.42 19.07 -28.67
CA LYS A 353 23.07 17.64 -28.74
C LYS A 353 22.92 17.01 -27.34
N VAL A 354 21.91 16.16 -27.23
CA VAL A 354 21.64 15.29 -26.09
C VAL A 354 21.70 13.86 -26.59
N GLN A 355 22.45 13.01 -25.91
CA GLN A 355 22.49 11.58 -26.19
C GLN A 355 21.35 10.89 -25.43
N VAL A 356 20.61 10.05 -26.12
CA VAL A 356 19.61 9.16 -25.55
C VAL A 356 20.14 7.74 -25.64
N THR A 357 20.38 7.11 -24.50
CA THR A 357 20.78 5.71 -24.41
C THR A 357 19.53 4.87 -24.16
N VAL A 358 19.32 3.84 -24.98
CA VAL A 358 18.20 2.91 -24.88
C VAL A 358 18.70 1.61 -24.25
N SER A 359 18.15 1.26 -23.10
CA SER A 359 18.45 0.02 -22.39
C SER A 359 17.19 -0.81 -22.19
N GLU A 360 17.31 -2.12 -22.41
CA GLU A 360 16.26 -3.10 -22.13
C GLU A 360 16.66 -3.93 -20.92
N ARG A 361 15.70 -4.23 -20.05
CA ARG A 361 15.91 -4.88 -18.74
C ARG A 361 16.85 -6.09 -18.79
N ASP A 362 16.62 -6.98 -19.73
CA ASP A 362 17.34 -8.27 -19.80
C ASP A 362 18.55 -8.24 -20.75
N PHE A 363 18.66 -7.22 -21.60
CA PHE A 363 19.67 -7.14 -22.66
C PHE A 363 20.67 -5.98 -22.48
N GLY A 364 20.48 -5.14 -21.47
CA GLY A 364 21.30 -3.95 -21.25
C GLY A 364 21.11 -2.93 -22.36
N THR A 365 22.15 -2.16 -22.70
CA THR A 365 22.07 -1.14 -23.75
C THR A 365 21.87 -1.78 -25.12
N ILE A 366 20.74 -1.47 -25.75
CA ILE A 366 20.37 -1.99 -27.08
C ILE A 366 20.56 -0.97 -28.20
N GLY A 367 20.68 0.32 -27.86
CA GLY A 367 20.86 1.38 -28.86
C GLY A 367 21.14 2.74 -28.27
N SER A 368 21.46 3.70 -29.13
CA SER A 368 21.52 5.11 -28.76
C SER A 368 21.16 6.01 -29.93
N ALA A 369 20.67 7.20 -29.63
CA ALA A 369 20.31 8.24 -30.59
C ALA A 369 20.79 9.61 -30.11
N TYR A 370 20.97 10.56 -31.02
CA TYR A 370 21.24 11.95 -30.68
C TYR A 370 20.05 12.83 -31.03
N LEU A 371 19.65 13.68 -30.08
CA LEU A 371 18.58 14.65 -30.24
C LEU A 371 19.13 16.06 -30.09
N GLN A 372 18.56 17.00 -30.83
CA GLN A 372 18.83 18.43 -30.68
C GLN A 372 17.70 19.10 -29.87
N PRO A 373 17.98 19.68 -28.69
CA PRO A 373 16.98 20.40 -27.92
C PRO A 373 16.62 21.72 -28.59
N ASP A 374 15.34 21.92 -28.91
CA ASP A 374 14.77 23.15 -29.45
C ASP A 374 13.82 23.75 -28.38
N LEU A 375 14.43 24.26 -27.31
CA LEU A 375 13.71 24.71 -26.10
C LEU A 375 12.83 25.94 -26.36
N ILE A 376 13.17 26.76 -27.37
CA ILE A 376 12.37 27.93 -27.77
C ILE A 376 10.98 27.49 -28.23
N HIS A 377 10.92 26.37 -28.96
CA HIS A 377 9.67 25.79 -29.46
C HIS A 377 9.18 24.60 -28.62
N ALA A 378 9.76 24.38 -27.44
CA ALA A 378 9.42 23.29 -26.52
C ALA A 378 9.40 21.88 -27.16
N ARG A 379 10.43 21.54 -27.94
CA ARG A 379 10.53 20.21 -28.60
C ARG A 379 11.97 19.71 -28.71
N PHE A 380 12.13 18.45 -29.13
CA PHE A 380 13.37 17.90 -29.65
C PHE A 380 13.29 17.74 -31.17
N LEU A 381 14.46 17.77 -31.81
CA LEU A 381 14.66 17.45 -33.23
C LEU A 381 15.66 16.30 -33.34
N ASP A 382 15.62 15.50 -34.41
CA ASP A 382 16.64 14.49 -34.64
C ASP A 382 17.99 15.10 -35.01
N ALA A 383 19.08 14.54 -34.45
CA ALA A 383 20.46 14.93 -34.77
C ALA A 383 21.28 13.83 -35.48
N GLY A 384 20.62 12.76 -35.97
CA GLY A 384 21.21 11.65 -36.74
C GLY A 384 21.45 10.35 -35.95
N VAL A 385 21.65 9.22 -36.66
CA VAL A 385 21.80 7.86 -36.11
C VAL A 385 23.27 7.44 -36.03
N ALA A 386 23.70 6.85 -34.89
CA ALA A 386 24.96 6.14 -34.78
C ALA A 386 24.72 4.62 -34.89
N THR A 387 25.32 3.98 -35.89
CA THR A 387 25.35 2.51 -36.01
C THR A 387 26.44 1.92 -35.10
N LEU A 388 26.07 1.00 -34.21
CA LEU A 388 27.02 0.26 -33.37
C LEU A 388 27.89 -0.69 -34.22
N GLY A 389 29.18 -0.37 -34.32
CA GLY A 389 30.22 -1.27 -34.85
C GLY A 389 30.73 -2.21 -33.75
N HIS A 390 30.84 -3.50 -34.09
CA HIS A 390 31.39 -4.56 -33.23
C HIS A 390 32.91 -4.41 -33.04
N ALA A 391 33.36 -4.50 -31.78
CA ALA A 391 34.69 -4.81 -31.23
C ALA A 391 35.96 -4.03 -31.70
N GLY A 392 36.70 -3.48 -30.71
CA GLY A 392 38.11 -3.10 -30.80
C GLY A 392 38.82 -3.22 -29.45
N SER A 393 39.98 -3.89 -29.43
CA SER A 393 40.75 -4.44 -28.28
C SER A 393 41.05 -3.53 -27.08
N PRO A 394 41.28 -4.13 -25.88
CA PRO A 394 41.75 -3.44 -24.67
C PRO A 394 43.28 -3.45 -24.63
N ALA A 395 43.91 -2.36 -25.04
CA ALA A 395 45.35 -2.19 -24.87
C ALA A 395 45.74 -0.71 -24.77
N ASP A 396 45.00 0.09 -23.99
CA ASP A 396 45.53 1.37 -23.47
C ASP A 396 44.58 2.03 -22.46
N ARG A 397 44.60 1.60 -21.18
CA ARG A 397 44.14 2.44 -20.07
C ARG A 397 45.00 2.14 -18.84
N GLY A 398 46.00 2.99 -18.61
CA GLY A 398 46.93 2.91 -17.49
C GLY A 398 46.30 3.21 -16.12
N LEU A 399 47.04 2.84 -15.07
CA LEU A 399 46.71 2.87 -13.63
C LEU A 399 46.16 4.18 -13.02
N SER A 400 46.02 5.26 -13.80
CA SER A 400 45.42 6.52 -13.33
C SER A 400 43.89 6.47 -13.24
N ALA A 401 43.23 5.52 -13.93
CA ALA A 401 41.77 5.36 -13.90
C ALA A 401 41.27 4.43 -12.76
N ALA A 402 42.15 3.56 -12.23
CA ALA A 402 41.76 2.43 -11.37
C ALA A 402 41.50 2.79 -9.89
N THR A 403 41.33 4.07 -9.55
CA THR A 403 40.91 4.52 -8.20
C THR A 403 39.60 5.32 -8.24
N GLY A 404 38.83 5.17 -9.32
CA GLY A 404 37.47 5.73 -9.42
C GLY A 404 36.52 5.12 -8.37
N GLY A 405 35.59 5.94 -7.87
CA GLY A 405 34.66 5.54 -6.81
C GLY A 405 33.79 4.32 -7.16
N THR A 406 33.48 4.11 -8.44
CA THR A 406 32.63 3.01 -8.89
C THR A 406 33.31 1.65 -8.77
N GLU A 407 34.58 1.53 -9.19
CA GLU A 407 35.34 0.27 -9.11
C GLU A 407 35.66 -0.07 -7.65
N ALA A 408 36.00 0.95 -6.83
CA ALA A 408 36.31 0.76 -5.42
C ALA A 408 35.09 0.26 -4.62
N LEU A 409 33.91 0.79 -4.97
CA LEU A 409 32.63 0.35 -4.41
C LEU A 409 32.29 -1.07 -4.84
N GLU A 410 32.50 -1.42 -6.11
CA GLU A 410 32.26 -2.77 -6.63
C GLU A 410 33.13 -3.82 -5.92
N LEU A 411 34.40 -3.51 -5.67
CA LEU A 411 35.29 -4.37 -4.88
C LEU A 411 34.86 -4.47 -3.41
N ALA A 412 34.39 -3.36 -2.82
CA ALA A 412 33.89 -3.35 -1.45
C ALA A 412 32.60 -4.17 -1.27
N GLU A 413 31.72 -4.17 -2.28
CA GLU A 413 30.50 -5.00 -2.30
C GLU A 413 30.83 -6.48 -2.52
N ALA A 414 31.71 -6.79 -3.47
CA ALA A 414 32.13 -8.17 -3.72
C ALA A 414 32.85 -8.80 -2.51
N ALA A 415 33.47 -7.97 -1.66
CA ALA A 415 34.15 -8.37 -0.43
C ALA A 415 33.23 -8.60 0.78
N LEU A 416 31.99 -8.09 0.75
CA LEU A 416 31.05 -8.13 1.89
C LEU A 416 30.79 -9.56 2.41
N PRO A 417 30.53 -10.59 1.58
CA PRO A 417 30.22 -11.93 2.07
C PRO A 417 31.36 -12.58 2.86
N TYR A 418 32.61 -12.31 2.47
CA TYR A 418 33.81 -12.87 3.10
C TYR A 418 34.27 -12.11 4.35
N THR A 419 33.93 -10.82 4.44
CA THR A 419 34.35 -9.94 5.55
C THR A 419 33.29 -9.83 6.66
N SER A 420 32.03 -10.19 6.38
CA SER A 420 30.93 -10.25 7.35
C SER A 420 30.80 -11.59 8.08
N GLY A 421 31.67 -12.56 7.76
CA GLY A 421 31.64 -13.92 8.31
C GLY A 421 30.58 -14.83 7.68
N GLY A 422 29.87 -14.37 6.63
CA GLY A 422 28.87 -15.14 5.90
C GLY A 422 29.45 -16.29 5.07
N HIS A 423 30.69 -16.14 4.59
CA HIS A 423 31.37 -17.14 3.75
C HIS A 423 32.84 -17.37 4.16
N GLN A 424 33.27 -18.63 4.15
CA GLN A 424 34.66 -19.06 4.37
C GLN A 424 35.29 -19.53 3.06
N GLY A 425 36.62 -19.47 2.92
CA GLY A 425 37.33 -20.01 1.75
C GLY A 425 38.43 -19.13 1.17
N ILE A 426 38.63 -17.92 1.69
CA ILE A 426 39.79 -17.06 1.37
C ILE A 426 40.72 -16.94 2.59
N PRO A 427 42.05 -16.74 2.41
CA PRO A 427 42.98 -16.60 3.52
C PRO A 427 42.65 -15.40 4.42
N ALA A 428 43.01 -15.51 5.70
CA ALA A 428 42.79 -14.45 6.69
C ALA A 428 43.48 -13.12 6.30
N ALA A 429 44.65 -13.19 5.66
CA ALA A 429 45.36 -12.02 5.15
C ALA A 429 44.53 -11.26 4.09
N LEU A 430 43.98 -11.95 3.10
CA LEU A 430 43.13 -11.34 2.08
C LEU A 430 41.82 -10.80 2.69
N THR A 431 41.24 -11.53 3.64
CA THR A 431 40.02 -11.10 4.35
C THR A 431 40.26 -9.79 5.12
N HIS A 432 41.43 -9.65 5.74
CA HIS A 432 41.81 -8.46 6.49
C HIS A 432 41.95 -7.24 5.57
N GLU A 433 42.69 -7.36 4.48
CA GLU A 433 42.88 -6.28 3.51
C GLU A 433 41.55 -5.87 2.84
N LEU A 434 40.68 -6.83 2.52
CA LEU A 434 39.35 -6.55 1.97
C LEU A 434 38.45 -5.84 3.01
N ALA A 435 38.55 -6.17 4.29
CA ALA A 435 37.82 -5.48 5.35
C ALA A 435 38.32 -4.04 5.54
N ALA A 436 39.64 -3.82 5.47
CA ALA A 436 40.25 -2.50 5.50
C ALA A 436 39.81 -1.67 4.29
N TRP A 437 39.83 -2.25 3.08
CA TRP A 437 39.32 -1.63 1.85
C TRP A 437 37.87 -1.18 2.00
N ARG A 438 36.98 -2.07 2.47
CA ARG A 438 35.56 -1.75 2.71
C ARG A 438 35.37 -0.60 3.71
N THR A 439 36.19 -0.55 4.75
CA THR A 439 36.15 0.51 5.76
C THR A 439 36.57 1.86 5.17
N ALA A 440 37.63 1.87 4.35
CA ALA A 440 38.10 3.07 3.67
C ALA A 440 37.10 3.57 2.62
N VAL A 441 36.44 2.69 1.87
CA VAL A 441 35.34 3.05 0.94
C VAL A 441 34.15 3.65 1.70
N ALA A 442 33.74 3.05 2.82
CA ALA A 442 32.64 3.56 3.65
C ALA A 442 32.95 4.93 4.28
N GLY A 443 34.22 5.19 4.60
CA GLY A 443 34.71 6.47 5.12
C GLY A 443 34.99 7.53 4.04
N GLY A 444 34.97 7.16 2.75
CA GLY A 444 35.32 8.05 1.65
C GLY A 444 36.80 8.45 1.60
N ASP A 445 37.69 7.70 2.26
CA ASP A 445 39.11 8.06 2.38
C ASP A 445 39.94 7.52 1.20
N GLN A 446 40.05 8.36 0.18
CA GLN A 446 40.81 8.06 -1.05
C GLN A 446 42.33 7.93 -0.82
N ALA A 447 42.88 8.51 0.24
CA ALA A 447 44.29 8.37 0.57
C ALA A 447 44.56 6.97 1.15
N THR A 448 43.71 6.53 2.08
CA THR A 448 43.79 5.18 2.66
C THR A 448 43.56 4.08 1.63
N LEU A 449 42.67 4.27 0.65
CA LEU A 449 42.48 3.30 -0.45
C LEU A 449 43.77 3.10 -1.28
N LYS A 450 44.52 4.18 -1.54
CA LYS A 450 45.80 4.09 -2.25
C LYS A 450 46.90 3.40 -1.44
N GLU A 451 46.85 3.52 -0.11
CA GLU A 451 47.79 2.84 0.80
C GLU A 451 47.51 1.35 0.95
N ILE A 452 46.23 0.94 0.96
CA ILE A 452 45.81 -0.47 1.10
C ILE A 452 45.93 -1.24 -0.22
N LEU A 453 45.78 -0.57 -1.37
CA LEU A 453 45.75 -1.24 -2.68
C LEU A 453 46.95 -2.21 -2.92
N PRO A 454 48.21 -1.84 -2.62
CA PRO A 454 49.35 -2.73 -2.86
C PRO A 454 49.34 -3.99 -1.98
N SER A 455 49.00 -3.87 -0.68
CA SER A 455 48.92 -5.03 0.23
C SER A 455 47.75 -5.93 -0.12
N LEU A 456 46.62 -5.35 -0.54
CA LEU A 456 45.45 -6.08 -1.00
C LEU A 456 45.75 -6.94 -2.25
N LEU A 457 46.43 -6.36 -3.24
CA LEU A 457 46.81 -7.09 -4.47
C LEU A 457 47.84 -8.18 -4.19
N GLN A 458 48.78 -7.94 -3.27
CA GLN A 458 49.74 -8.95 -2.83
C GLN A 458 49.03 -10.12 -2.13
N ALA A 459 48.08 -9.83 -1.24
CA ALA A 459 47.30 -10.85 -0.54
C ALA A 459 46.40 -11.63 -1.51
N ALA A 460 45.83 -10.97 -2.52
CA ALA A 460 44.99 -11.59 -3.55
C ALA A 460 45.81 -12.52 -4.47
N ALA A 461 47.03 -12.12 -4.83
CA ALA A 461 47.91 -12.92 -5.67
C ALA A 461 48.48 -14.16 -4.96
N ALA A 462 48.59 -14.13 -3.63
CA ALA A 462 49.03 -15.27 -2.83
C ALA A 462 47.98 -16.40 -2.72
N VAL A 463 46.75 -16.17 -3.20
CA VAL A 463 45.68 -17.17 -3.21
C VAL A 463 45.81 -18.05 -4.46
N ALA A 464 46.13 -19.33 -4.26
CA ALA A 464 46.31 -20.31 -5.35
C ALA A 464 45.05 -20.54 -6.22
N GLY A 465 43.89 -20.06 -5.76
CA GLY A 465 42.63 -20.02 -6.50
C GLY A 465 41.49 -19.53 -5.60
N MET A 466 40.67 -18.60 -6.10
CA MET A 466 39.46 -18.16 -5.40
C MET A 466 38.45 -19.33 -5.30
N PRO A 467 37.59 -19.37 -4.26
CA PRO A 467 36.54 -20.38 -4.18
C PRO A 467 35.70 -20.43 -5.47
N ASP A 468 35.43 -21.63 -5.98
CA ASP A 468 34.59 -21.85 -7.17
C ASP A 468 33.10 -21.69 -6.81
N THR A 469 32.73 -20.49 -6.39
CA THR A 469 31.38 -20.08 -6.04
C THR A 469 31.04 -18.79 -6.77
N HIS A 470 29.75 -18.50 -6.95
CA HIS A 470 29.29 -17.25 -7.58
C HIS A 470 29.94 -16.01 -6.95
N GLU A 471 30.08 -16.00 -5.62
CA GLU A 471 30.73 -14.91 -4.88
C GLU A 471 32.25 -14.86 -5.10
N GLY A 472 32.91 -16.01 -5.21
CA GLY A 472 34.35 -16.07 -5.51
C GLY A 472 34.67 -15.60 -6.92
N HIS A 473 33.81 -15.92 -7.89
CA HIS A 473 33.88 -15.41 -9.26
C HIS A 473 33.64 -13.90 -9.31
N ARG A 474 32.67 -13.39 -8.54
CA ARG A 474 32.40 -11.95 -8.42
C ARG A 474 33.58 -11.21 -7.79
N LEU A 475 34.15 -11.73 -6.70
CA LEU A 475 35.34 -11.15 -6.05
C LEU A 475 36.56 -11.17 -6.99
N SER A 476 36.76 -12.27 -7.73
CA SER A 476 37.83 -12.37 -8.74
C SER A 476 37.63 -11.38 -9.89
N ALA A 477 36.39 -11.18 -10.34
CA ALA A 477 36.06 -10.20 -11.37
C ALA A 477 36.30 -8.76 -10.90
N ALA A 478 35.93 -8.44 -9.65
CA ALA A 478 36.12 -7.11 -9.07
C ALA A 478 37.58 -6.76 -8.75
N LEU A 479 38.45 -7.76 -8.53
CA LEU A 479 39.90 -7.55 -8.35
C LEU A 479 40.64 -7.36 -9.69
N ARG A 480 40.06 -7.80 -10.81
CA ARG A 480 40.68 -7.80 -12.15
C ARG A 480 41.07 -6.41 -12.68
N PRO A 481 40.29 -5.34 -12.48
CA PRO A 481 40.66 -3.98 -12.91
C PRO A 481 41.93 -3.44 -12.25
N TYR A 482 42.29 -3.97 -11.08
CA TYR A 482 43.41 -3.50 -10.26
C TYR A 482 44.75 -4.19 -10.57
N GLY A 483 44.75 -5.25 -11.40
CA GLY A 483 45.94 -5.87 -11.99
C GLY A 483 46.57 -7.05 -11.23
N THR A 484 47.45 -7.79 -11.92
CA THR A 484 48.29 -8.89 -11.40
C THR A 484 49.70 -8.39 -10.98
N PRO A 485 50.41 -9.08 -10.07
CA PRO A 485 51.57 -8.55 -9.35
C PRO A 485 52.89 -8.44 -10.16
N GLU A 486 52.87 -8.44 -11.49
CA GLU A 486 54.12 -8.32 -12.28
C GLU A 486 54.56 -6.88 -12.57
N SER A 487 53.74 -5.86 -12.27
CA SER A 487 54.11 -4.45 -12.51
C SER A 487 54.67 -3.68 -11.31
N VAL A 488 54.92 -4.33 -10.15
CA VAL A 488 55.35 -3.62 -8.92
C VAL A 488 56.75 -4.05 -8.42
N VAL A 489 57.41 -5.02 -9.06
CA VAL A 489 58.73 -5.52 -8.60
C VAL A 489 59.91 -4.56 -8.90
N ASN A 490 59.71 -3.49 -9.67
CA ASN A 490 60.80 -2.52 -9.95
C ASN A 490 60.81 -1.26 -9.06
N ALA A 491 60.11 -1.26 -7.93
CA ALA A 491 60.22 -0.19 -6.94
C ALA A 491 60.68 -0.71 -5.56
N ALA A 492 61.60 -1.69 -5.55
CA ALA A 492 62.40 -1.96 -4.35
C ALA A 492 63.57 -0.96 -4.31
N GLY A 493 63.45 0.06 -3.46
CA GLY A 493 64.48 1.05 -3.22
C GLY A 493 64.46 1.57 -1.79
N ALA A 494 65.01 0.75 -0.88
CA ALA A 494 65.56 1.09 0.44
C ALA A 494 64.60 1.37 1.61
N GLY A 495 64.76 0.59 2.69
CA GLY A 495 64.35 0.97 4.04
C GLY A 495 63.88 -0.17 4.93
N GLN A 496 64.81 -0.77 5.66
CA GLN A 496 64.60 -1.84 6.66
C GLN A 496 64.20 -1.24 8.05
N PRO A 497 63.93 -2.04 9.11
CA PRO A 497 62.62 -2.16 9.77
C PRO A 497 62.58 -1.65 11.22
N ALA A 498 61.39 -1.52 11.82
CA ALA A 498 61.22 -1.59 13.28
C ALA A 498 59.76 -1.87 13.71
N THR A 499 59.59 -2.94 14.49
CA THR A 499 58.48 -3.21 15.43
C THR A 499 58.97 -2.89 16.86
N PRO A 500 58.15 -3.02 17.93
CA PRO A 500 56.85 -2.41 18.25
C PRO A 500 56.88 -1.73 19.65
N ALA A 501 55.82 -1.02 20.09
CA ALA A 501 55.41 -0.96 21.52
C ALA A 501 54.23 0.00 21.82
N ALA A 502 53.18 -0.60 22.40
CA ALA A 502 52.63 -0.33 23.74
C ALA A 502 51.89 0.99 24.09
N THR A 503 50.63 0.76 24.49
CA THR A 503 49.97 1.16 25.77
C THR A 503 49.54 2.60 26.08
N ALA A 504 48.39 2.61 26.79
CA ALA A 504 47.91 3.56 27.81
C ALA A 504 47.18 4.82 27.32
N ALA A 505 46.20 5.39 28.03
CA ALA A 505 45.18 4.98 29.02
C ALA A 505 44.41 6.28 29.39
N VAL A 506 43.37 6.17 30.25
CA VAL A 506 43.12 7.04 31.43
C VAL A 506 41.81 7.86 31.54
N HIS A 507 41.07 7.49 32.61
CA HIS A 507 40.23 8.19 33.63
C HIS A 507 38.99 9.06 33.34
N ALA A 508 37.84 8.53 33.80
CA ALA A 508 37.08 8.83 35.04
C ALA A 508 36.99 10.26 35.61
N LEU A 509 35.77 10.63 36.05
CA LEU A 509 35.50 11.30 37.34
C LEU A 509 34.00 11.26 37.68
N ALA A 510 33.71 11.08 38.98
CA ALA A 510 32.40 11.14 39.63
C ALA A 510 32.46 12.20 40.73
N ASP A 511 31.31 12.76 41.14
CA ASP A 511 31.15 13.35 42.48
C ASP A 511 29.69 13.32 42.99
N ASN A 512 29.55 13.30 44.31
CA ASN A 512 28.41 12.95 45.16
C ASN A 512 27.68 14.19 45.77
N GLY A 513 26.45 13.99 46.29
CA GLY A 513 26.11 14.51 47.64
C GLY A 513 24.77 15.25 47.91
N GLN A 514 23.82 14.51 48.53
CA GLN A 514 23.06 14.80 49.79
C GLN A 514 21.87 15.82 49.94
N ALA A 515 20.67 15.23 50.16
CA ALA A 515 19.75 15.27 51.35
C ALA A 515 19.01 16.55 51.85
N ARG A 516 17.66 16.48 51.96
CA ARG A 516 16.83 16.56 53.21
C ARG A 516 15.29 16.52 52.98
N SER A 517 14.55 16.31 54.08
CA SER A 517 13.21 15.76 54.35
C SER A 517 11.99 16.72 54.27
N ASP A 518 10.77 16.16 54.14
CA ASP A 518 9.61 16.26 55.06
C ASP A 518 8.31 15.71 54.40
N VAL A 519 7.41 15.07 55.18
CA VAL A 519 6.13 14.43 54.75
C VAL A 519 4.95 15.05 55.50
N PRO A 520 3.79 15.29 54.85
CA PRO A 520 2.54 14.58 55.18
C PRO A 520 1.77 14.13 53.91
N GLU A 521 1.44 12.84 53.78
CA GLU A 521 0.10 12.23 53.93
C GLU A 521 -0.93 12.60 52.85
N ASP A 522 -1.48 11.55 52.21
CA ASP A 522 -2.51 11.50 51.16
C ASP A 522 -2.10 11.92 49.73
N GLU A 523 -1.34 11.07 49.05
CA GLU A 523 -1.37 11.03 47.57
C GLU A 523 -1.69 9.61 47.10
N GLU A 524 -2.82 9.51 46.40
CA GLU A 524 -3.25 8.37 45.61
C GLU A 524 -2.07 7.82 44.79
N ASP A 525 -2.03 6.50 44.59
CA ASP A 525 -1.04 5.84 43.74
C ASP A 525 -0.82 6.67 42.45
N GLY A 526 0.37 7.28 42.34
CA GLY A 526 0.80 7.99 41.15
C GLY A 526 0.91 7.03 39.97
N ASP A 527 -0.23 6.74 39.35
CA ASP A 527 -0.30 6.66 37.91
C ASP A 527 0.28 7.99 37.40
N ASP A 528 1.30 7.92 36.55
CA ASP A 528 1.73 9.06 35.73
C ASP A 528 0.51 9.53 34.94
N ASP A 529 -0.24 10.45 35.52
CA ASP A 529 -1.42 11.07 34.96
C ASP A 529 -0.92 12.05 33.89
N LEU A 530 -0.62 11.50 32.71
CA LEU A 530 -0.25 12.25 31.52
C LEU A 530 -1.32 13.31 31.25
N ALA A 531 -0.89 14.58 31.25
CA ALA A 531 -1.79 15.71 31.08
C ALA A 531 -2.18 15.88 29.60
N PRO A 532 -3.40 16.37 29.29
CA PRO A 532 -3.78 16.67 27.92
C PRO A 532 -2.89 17.78 27.33
N GLY A 533 -2.07 17.44 26.33
CA GLY A 533 -1.05 18.32 25.75
C GLY A 533 0.23 17.58 25.39
N ASP A 534 0.54 16.49 26.12
CA ASP A 534 1.72 15.64 25.90
C ASP A 534 1.67 14.82 24.58
N GLU A 535 0.68 15.08 23.72
CA GLU A 535 0.42 14.38 22.45
C GLU A 535 1.04 15.10 21.24
N GLU A 536 1.54 16.33 21.43
CA GLU A 536 2.14 17.16 20.37
C GLU A 536 3.68 17.32 20.51
N ASP A 537 4.23 17.13 21.72
CA ASP A 537 5.67 17.27 21.95
C ASP A 537 6.40 15.91 21.83
N GLU A 538 7.12 15.72 20.72
CA GLU A 538 8.19 14.72 20.66
C GLU A 538 9.34 15.21 21.55
N PRO A 539 9.72 14.52 22.65
CA PRO A 539 10.87 14.96 23.42
C PRO A 539 12.13 14.83 22.56
N GLU A 540 12.93 15.89 22.56
CA GLU A 540 14.17 15.98 21.78
C GLU A 540 15.07 14.76 22.06
N GLY A 541 15.44 14.05 20.98
CA GLY A 541 16.46 12.99 21.01
C GLY A 541 15.97 11.57 20.74
N HIS A 542 14.67 11.27 20.83
CA HIS A 542 14.15 9.92 20.56
C HIS A 542 12.91 9.93 19.65
N VAL A 543 13.16 9.84 18.34
CA VAL A 543 12.12 9.67 17.31
C VAL A 543 11.45 8.31 17.55
N PHE A 544 10.16 8.32 17.94
CA PHE A 544 9.35 7.11 18.00
C PHE A 544 8.42 7.09 16.79
N PRO A 545 8.84 6.50 15.66
CA PRO A 545 8.11 6.60 14.41
C PRO A 545 6.80 5.81 14.45
N ALA A 546 6.46 5.03 15.48
CA ALA A 546 5.28 4.17 15.45
C ALA A 546 3.94 4.94 15.38
N LEU A 547 3.84 6.12 16.00
CA LEU A 547 2.64 6.96 15.87
C LEU A 547 2.53 7.52 14.46
N LYS A 548 3.64 8.02 13.90
CA LYS A 548 3.73 8.44 12.50
C LYS A 548 3.43 7.29 11.55
N ILE A 549 3.95 6.09 11.80
CA ILE A 549 3.72 4.89 11.01
C ILE A 549 2.27 4.40 11.15
N LEU A 550 1.64 4.52 12.32
CA LEU A 550 0.21 4.23 12.47
C LEU A 550 -0.60 5.20 11.61
N LYS A 551 -0.32 6.51 11.71
CA LYS A 551 -0.94 7.55 10.89
C LYS A 551 -0.70 7.31 9.38
N ASP A 552 0.52 6.95 9.00
CA ASP A 552 0.91 6.66 7.62
C ASP A 552 0.32 5.32 7.13
N ALA A 553 0.19 4.30 7.98
CA ALA A 553 -0.42 3.02 7.64
C ALA A 553 -1.92 3.16 7.42
N VAL A 554 -2.59 3.92 8.31
CA VAL A 554 -3.98 4.33 8.13
C VAL A 554 -4.13 5.18 6.87
N GLY A 555 -3.25 6.16 6.64
CA GLY A 555 -3.25 7.03 5.47
C GLY A 555 -2.98 6.32 4.14
N ARG A 556 -2.20 5.23 4.14
CA ARG A 556 -1.85 4.42 2.94
C ARG A 556 -2.91 3.39 2.53
N SER A 557 -4.00 3.22 3.29
CA SER A 557 -5.01 2.21 2.99
C SER A 557 -5.80 2.53 1.72
N LYS A 558 -5.82 1.58 0.76
CA LYS A 558 -6.60 1.62 -0.49
C LYS A 558 -8.11 1.72 -0.26
N MET A 559 -8.60 1.23 0.87
CA MET A 559 -9.95 1.50 1.34
C MET A 559 -9.86 2.69 2.30
N HIS A 560 -10.15 3.89 1.80
CA HIS A 560 -9.91 5.15 2.50
C HIS A 560 -10.61 5.17 3.87
N PRO A 561 -9.84 5.10 4.97
CA PRO A 561 -10.47 5.12 6.26
C PRO A 561 -11.03 6.50 6.56
N ILE A 562 -12.16 6.54 7.26
CA ILE A 562 -12.71 7.80 7.74
C ILE A 562 -11.74 8.33 8.80
N SER A 563 -10.97 9.35 8.41
CA SER A 563 -10.00 10.01 9.29
C SER A 563 -10.73 10.69 10.44
N VAL A 564 -11.84 11.38 10.16
CA VAL A 564 -12.66 12.08 11.17
C VAL A 564 -14.13 11.71 11.00
N ILE A 565 -14.72 11.09 12.02
CA ILE A 565 -16.16 10.87 12.10
C ILE A 565 -16.84 12.19 12.50
N ARG A 566 -17.80 12.66 11.69
CA ARG A 566 -18.55 13.89 11.98
C ARG A 566 -19.33 13.74 13.28
N LYS A 567 -19.47 14.83 14.05
CA LYS A 567 -20.18 14.80 15.34
C LYS A 567 -21.60 14.23 15.21
N GLU A 568 -22.34 14.67 14.20
CA GLU A 568 -23.70 14.19 13.92
C GLU A 568 -23.72 12.67 13.70
N GLU A 569 -22.80 12.15 12.88
CA GLU A 569 -22.69 10.71 12.64
C GLU A 569 -22.21 9.94 13.86
N ARG A 570 -21.36 10.55 14.70
CA ARG A 570 -20.95 9.99 15.99
C ARG A 570 -22.15 9.81 16.92
N ASP A 571 -23.01 10.83 16.99
CA ASP A 571 -24.14 10.86 17.92
C ASP A 571 -25.34 10.04 17.41
N SER A 572 -25.48 9.83 16.09
CA SER A 572 -26.62 9.12 15.48
C SER A 572 -26.28 7.79 14.79
N GLY A 573 -25.01 7.38 14.76
CA GLY A 573 -24.53 6.17 14.07
C GLY A 573 -24.45 4.94 14.98
N PRO A 574 -23.68 3.90 14.61
CA PRO A 574 -23.45 2.73 15.46
C PRO A 574 -22.54 3.01 16.67
N TRP A 575 -21.84 4.13 16.66
CA TRP A 575 -20.80 4.45 17.63
C TRP A 575 -21.28 4.56 19.08
N PRO A 576 -22.51 5.04 19.39
CA PRO A 576 -23.06 5.00 20.74
C PRO A 576 -23.32 3.58 21.26
N LEU A 577 -23.47 2.59 20.37
CA LEU A 577 -23.62 1.18 20.75
C LEU A 577 -22.28 0.57 21.18
N ILE A 578 -21.17 1.14 20.70
CA ILE A 578 -19.84 0.64 21.03
C ILE A 578 -19.46 1.19 22.40
N SER A 579 -19.12 0.29 23.31
CA SER A 579 -18.65 0.62 24.66
C SER A 579 -17.39 -0.15 24.98
N GLU A 580 -16.64 0.32 25.99
CA GLU A 580 -15.44 -0.39 26.47
C GLU A 580 -15.73 -1.81 26.97
N HIS A 581 -16.99 -2.10 27.25
CA HIS A 581 -17.47 -3.37 27.77
C HIS A 581 -17.69 -4.45 26.70
N MET A 582 -17.49 -4.12 25.42
CA MET A 582 -17.53 -5.06 24.30
C MET A 582 -16.17 -5.74 24.03
N ASP A 583 -15.24 -5.65 24.99
CA ASP A 583 -13.86 -6.14 24.89
C ASP A 583 -13.75 -7.67 24.91
N GLY A 584 -14.74 -8.35 25.47
CA GLY A 584 -14.75 -9.80 25.66
C GLY A 584 -13.63 -10.29 26.57
N GLU A 585 -13.05 -9.43 27.40
CA GLU A 585 -11.93 -9.81 28.25
C GLU A 585 -12.39 -10.89 29.25
N PRO A 586 -11.71 -12.04 29.34
CA PRO A 586 -12.01 -13.03 30.35
C PRO A 586 -11.65 -12.50 31.74
N ARG A 587 -12.54 -12.73 32.70
CA ARG A 587 -12.24 -12.61 34.13
C ARG A 587 -12.81 -13.82 34.84
N TRP A 588 -12.08 -14.91 34.74
CA TRP A 588 -12.56 -16.21 35.15
C TRP A 588 -11.55 -16.93 36.03
N ALA A 589 -12.08 -17.63 37.02
CA ALA A 589 -11.35 -18.56 37.87
C ALA A 589 -12.10 -19.89 37.85
N HIS A 590 -11.36 -20.99 37.96
CA HIS A 590 -11.94 -22.32 38.01
C HIS A 590 -12.90 -22.43 39.20
N PRO A 591 -14.12 -22.98 39.03
CA PRO A 591 -15.15 -23.02 40.08
C PRO A 591 -14.68 -23.65 41.40
N ASP A 592 -13.83 -24.68 41.31
CA ASP A 592 -13.28 -25.37 42.48
C ASP A 592 -12.08 -24.65 43.13
N VAL A 593 -11.56 -23.58 42.53
CA VAL A 593 -10.40 -22.84 43.04
C VAL A 593 -10.86 -21.58 43.76
N THR A 594 -10.38 -21.40 44.99
CA THR A 594 -10.68 -20.19 45.77
C THR A 594 -9.57 -19.16 45.57
N ILE A 595 -9.93 -17.95 45.17
CA ILE A 595 -8.98 -16.82 45.05
C ILE A 595 -9.39 -15.73 46.03
N THR A 596 -8.49 -15.37 46.96
CA THR A 596 -8.73 -14.34 47.98
C THR A 596 -7.68 -13.23 47.90
N ARG A 597 -8.11 -11.96 48.00
CA ARG A 597 -7.17 -10.82 48.10
C ARG A 597 -6.69 -10.66 49.53
N VAL A 598 -5.42 -10.90 49.79
CA VAL A 598 -4.79 -10.76 51.10
C VAL A 598 -3.86 -9.54 51.14
N PRO A 599 -3.79 -8.79 52.26
CA PRO A 599 -2.81 -7.74 52.42
C PRO A 599 -1.39 -8.32 52.52
N HIS A 600 -0.45 -7.71 51.82
CA HIS A 600 0.96 -8.04 51.81
C HIS A 600 1.77 -6.75 51.99
N ILE A 601 2.73 -6.78 52.91
CA ILE A 601 3.61 -5.63 53.15
C ILE A 601 4.89 -5.86 52.34
N ARG A 602 5.20 -4.95 51.42
CA ARG A 602 6.42 -5.00 50.61
C ARG A 602 7.66 -4.78 51.49
N GLU A 603 8.83 -5.16 51.00
CA GLU A 603 10.12 -4.93 51.69
C GLU A 603 10.39 -3.44 51.95
N ASN A 604 9.85 -2.56 51.11
CA ASN A 604 9.90 -1.10 51.29
C ASN A 604 8.83 -0.54 52.25
N GLY A 605 8.08 -1.40 52.96
CA GLY A 605 7.03 -1.01 53.90
C GLY A 605 5.67 -0.66 53.29
N LYS A 606 5.54 -0.58 51.95
CA LYS A 606 4.27 -0.25 51.28
C LYS A 606 3.30 -1.43 51.38
N ARG A 607 2.08 -1.18 51.86
CA ARG A 607 0.99 -2.18 51.88
C ARG A 607 0.41 -2.35 50.48
N VAL A 608 0.38 -3.58 49.98
CA VAL A 608 -0.29 -3.95 48.74
C VAL A 608 -1.23 -5.12 48.95
N ARG A 609 -2.17 -5.34 48.04
CA ARG A 609 -3.04 -6.52 48.06
C ARG A 609 -2.53 -7.53 47.03
N ARG A 610 -2.47 -8.80 47.40
CA ARG A 610 -2.07 -9.91 46.53
C ARG A 610 -3.11 -11.00 46.52
N ASP A 611 -3.19 -11.72 45.41
CA ASP A 611 -4.08 -12.86 45.29
C ASP A 611 -3.44 -14.10 45.93
N LYS A 612 -4.14 -14.67 46.90
CA LYS A 612 -3.89 -16.01 47.43
C LYS A 612 -4.80 -16.97 46.67
N ILE A 613 -4.19 -17.93 45.99
CA ILE A 613 -4.88 -18.95 45.20
C ILE A 613 -4.82 -20.27 45.97
N ASP A 614 -5.96 -20.74 46.42
CA ASP A 614 -6.14 -22.01 47.12
C ASP A 614 -6.65 -23.05 46.10
N VAL A 615 -5.73 -23.91 45.62
CA VAL A 615 -6.04 -25.01 44.69
C VAL A 615 -6.34 -26.28 45.50
N PRO A 616 -7.52 -26.92 45.33
CA PRO A 616 -7.86 -28.10 46.10
C PRO A 616 -7.07 -29.32 45.65
N GLY A 617 -6.92 -30.31 46.54
CA GLY A 617 -6.18 -31.55 46.26
C GLY A 617 -6.75 -32.41 45.12
N SER A 618 -7.96 -32.13 44.63
CA SER A 618 -8.55 -32.78 43.45
C SER A 618 -7.77 -32.53 42.16
N PHE A 619 -6.92 -31.49 42.12
CA PHE A 619 -6.02 -31.21 40.98
C PHE A 619 -4.76 -32.09 40.96
N GLY A 620 -4.56 -32.93 41.99
CA GLY A 620 -3.39 -33.81 42.09
C GLY A 620 -2.08 -33.05 42.35
N GLU A 621 -0.95 -33.73 42.16
CA GLU A 621 0.38 -33.11 42.31
C GLU A 621 0.70 -32.20 41.12
N GLY A 622 1.18 -31.00 41.41
CA GLY A 622 1.52 -30.02 40.39
C GLY A 622 1.95 -28.70 40.99
N VAL A 623 2.14 -27.72 40.11
CA VAL A 623 2.55 -26.36 40.42
C VAL A 623 1.73 -25.38 39.59
N LEU A 624 1.64 -24.13 40.07
CA LEU A 624 1.04 -23.06 39.27
C LEU A 624 2.04 -22.65 38.18
N CYS A 625 1.61 -22.70 36.93
CA CYS A 625 2.29 -22.13 35.79
C CYS A 625 1.58 -20.84 35.38
N LEU A 626 2.19 -19.71 35.71
CA LEU A 626 1.71 -18.38 35.32
C LEU A 626 2.27 -18.06 33.94
N ILE A 627 1.38 -17.65 33.06
CA ILE A 627 1.64 -17.26 31.69
C ILE A 627 1.27 -15.78 31.55
N ASP A 628 2.24 -14.98 31.11
CA ASP A 628 2.07 -13.55 30.83
C ASP A 628 2.44 -13.27 29.37
N ARG A 629 1.44 -12.88 28.57
CA ARG A 629 1.58 -12.67 27.13
C ARG A 629 2.14 -11.29 26.80
N ASN A 630 3.21 -11.26 26.04
CA ASN A 630 3.85 -10.03 25.62
C ASN A 630 3.08 -9.34 24.48
N GLY A 631 2.64 -8.11 24.72
CA GLY A 631 2.12 -7.22 23.67
C GLY A 631 0.91 -7.79 22.93
N SER A 632 -0.16 -8.12 23.67
CA SER A 632 -1.40 -8.67 23.12
C SER A 632 -2.06 -7.73 22.09
N PHE A 633 -2.15 -6.42 22.34
CA PHE A 633 -2.75 -5.49 21.37
C PHE A 633 -1.91 -5.29 20.09
N PRO A 634 -0.57 -5.08 20.16
CA PRO A 634 0.27 -5.10 18.96
C PRO A 634 0.18 -6.41 18.20
N SER A 635 0.15 -7.56 18.89
CA SER A 635 -0.05 -8.87 18.26
C SER A 635 -1.37 -8.90 17.48
N ALA A 636 -2.47 -8.43 18.06
CA ALA A 636 -3.79 -8.37 17.41
C ALA A 636 -3.78 -7.55 16.11
N CYS A 637 -3.00 -6.47 16.04
CA CYS A 637 -2.85 -5.62 14.85
C CYS A 637 -2.33 -6.36 13.60
N SER A 638 -1.79 -7.58 13.74
CA SER A 638 -1.28 -8.36 12.61
C SER A 638 -2.36 -8.82 11.61
N ALA A 639 -3.61 -8.99 12.07
CA ALA A 639 -4.70 -9.54 11.26
C ALA A 639 -6.12 -9.19 11.80
N VAL A 640 -6.26 -8.13 12.59
CA VAL A 640 -7.57 -7.73 13.13
C VAL A 640 -8.51 -7.32 11.98
N PRO A 641 -9.73 -7.91 11.88
CA PRO A 641 -10.69 -7.55 10.84
C PRO A 641 -11.36 -6.21 11.16
N LEU A 642 -11.09 -5.20 10.33
CA LEU A 642 -11.60 -3.84 10.50
C LEU A 642 -12.38 -3.40 9.26
N ALA A 643 -13.41 -2.57 9.44
CA ALA A 643 -14.04 -1.87 8.33
C ALA A 643 -13.38 -0.50 8.14
N PRO A 644 -12.67 -0.23 7.04
CA PRO A 644 -12.00 1.07 6.88
C PRO A 644 -13.01 2.21 6.74
N ASN A 645 -14.09 1.98 6.00
CA ASN A 645 -15.14 2.96 5.73
C ASN A 645 -16.18 3.04 6.86
N LYS A 646 -17.25 3.82 6.63
CA LYS A 646 -18.40 3.92 7.55
C LYS A 646 -19.03 2.55 7.74
N LEU A 647 -19.35 2.21 8.99
CA LEU A 647 -20.26 1.11 9.28
C LEU A 647 -21.68 1.54 8.91
N LEU A 648 -22.31 0.78 8.01
CA LEU A 648 -23.69 1.01 7.60
C LEU A 648 -24.61 0.07 8.37
N HIS A 649 -25.79 0.55 8.74
CA HIS A 649 -26.82 -0.31 9.33
C HIS A 649 -27.25 -1.32 8.29
N THR A 650 -26.97 -2.60 8.55
CA THR A 650 -27.27 -3.71 7.64
C THR A 650 -28.42 -4.57 8.15
N GLY A 651 -28.87 -4.35 9.38
CA GLY A 651 -30.02 -5.04 9.93
C GLY A 651 -29.71 -6.48 10.37
N PRO A 652 -30.75 -7.30 10.61
CA PRO A 652 -30.59 -8.73 10.88
C PRO A 652 -29.93 -9.44 9.69
N LEU A 653 -29.13 -10.47 9.98
CA LEU A 653 -28.44 -11.27 8.96
C LEU A 653 -28.74 -12.76 9.17
N ASP A 654 -29.02 -13.47 8.08
CA ASP A 654 -29.22 -14.93 8.11
C ASP A 654 -27.94 -15.69 8.49
N ALA A 655 -26.78 -15.14 8.09
CA ALA A 655 -25.48 -15.69 8.40
C ALA A 655 -24.40 -14.60 8.41
N TYR A 656 -23.30 -14.87 9.10
CA TYR A 656 -22.12 -14.00 9.08
C TYR A 656 -21.43 -14.01 7.71
N ASP A 657 -21.31 -12.83 7.09
CA ASP A 657 -20.52 -12.63 5.87
C ASP A 657 -19.05 -12.33 6.21
N LYS A 658 -18.15 -13.19 5.73
CA LYS A 658 -16.70 -13.05 5.91
C LYS A 658 -16.11 -11.85 5.18
N ALA A 659 -16.80 -11.30 4.17
CA ALA A 659 -16.38 -10.08 3.49
C ALA A 659 -16.67 -8.81 4.30
N GLY A 660 -17.48 -8.92 5.36
CA GLY A 660 -17.88 -7.83 6.25
C GLY A 660 -17.09 -7.78 7.56
N ALA A 661 -16.93 -6.58 8.10
CA ALA A 661 -16.46 -6.31 9.46
C ALA A 661 -17.34 -5.24 10.10
N GLY A 662 -17.58 -5.34 11.40
CA GLY A 662 -18.41 -4.41 12.16
C GLY A 662 -18.82 -4.95 13.52
N ILE A 663 -20.02 -4.57 13.94
CA ILE A 663 -20.67 -4.99 15.19
C ILE A 663 -22.00 -5.70 14.90
N TYR A 664 -22.36 -6.63 15.78
CA TYR A 664 -23.47 -7.54 15.58
C TYR A 664 -24.19 -7.76 16.91
N LEU A 665 -25.51 -7.65 16.91
CA LEU A 665 -26.35 -8.01 18.06
C LEU A 665 -26.71 -9.49 17.92
N ILE A 666 -26.25 -10.31 18.86
CA ILE A 666 -26.45 -11.76 18.84
C ILE A 666 -27.09 -12.26 20.12
N GLY A 667 -27.83 -13.37 20.03
CA GLY A 667 -28.17 -14.13 21.23
C GLY A 667 -26.90 -14.75 21.85
N ILE A 668 -26.78 -14.73 23.17
CA ILE A 668 -25.64 -15.36 23.83
C ILE A 668 -25.81 -16.90 23.72
N PRO A 669 -24.85 -17.63 23.11
CA PRO A 669 -24.94 -19.08 22.99
C PRO A 669 -24.77 -19.76 24.36
N GLU A 670 -25.35 -20.95 24.51
CA GLU A 670 -25.09 -21.78 25.68
C GLU A 670 -23.63 -22.28 25.68
N TRP A 671 -23.04 -22.34 26.89
CA TRP A 671 -21.68 -22.84 27.10
C TRP A 671 -21.65 -23.78 28.31
N ASN A 672 -21.62 -25.08 28.04
CA ASN A 672 -21.80 -26.13 29.05
C ASN A 672 -20.48 -26.61 29.68
N ARG A 673 -19.42 -25.80 29.62
CA ARG A 673 -18.10 -26.13 30.17
C ARG A 673 -17.83 -25.36 31.45
N THR A 674 -17.31 -26.05 32.45
CA THR A 674 -16.91 -25.47 33.74
C THR A 674 -15.40 -25.34 33.90
N ASP A 675 -14.62 -25.86 32.96
CA ASP A 675 -13.15 -25.85 32.95
C ASP A 675 -12.54 -24.72 32.10
N MET A 676 -13.39 -23.91 31.47
CA MET A 676 -13.00 -22.79 30.61
C MET A 676 -14.10 -21.72 30.63
N PRO A 677 -13.77 -20.41 30.66
CA PRO A 677 -14.79 -19.36 30.54
C PRO A 677 -15.53 -19.42 29.22
N HIS A 678 -16.72 -18.81 29.21
CA HIS A 678 -17.48 -18.56 27.99
C HIS A 678 -16.61 -17.84 26.94
N PRO A 679 -16.71 -18.18 25.63
CA PRO A 679 -15.89 -17.58 24.57
C PRO A 679 -16.05 -16.07 24.43
N LEU A 680 -17.21 -15.52 24.81
CA LEU A 680 -17.48 -14.07 24.82
C LEU A 680 -16.97 -13.35 26.08
N GLY A 681 -16.29 -14.04 27.00
CA GLY A 681 -15.78 -13.44 28.23
C GLY A 681 -16.87 -12.69 29.01
N ARG A 682 -16.54 -11.50 29.50
CA ARG A 682 -17.45 -10.65 30.32
C ARG A 682 -18.61 -10.01 29.56
N ILE A 683 -18.68 -10.16 28.24
CA ILE A 683 -19.84 -9.65 27.48
C ILE A 683 -21.13 -10.33 27.96
N ILE A 684 -21.04 -11.58 28.41
CA ILE A 684 -22.20 -12.35 28.91
C ILE A 684 -22.76 -11.82 30.23
N ASP A 685 -21.97 -11.03 30.98
CA ASP A 685 -22.41 -10.50 32.28
C ASP A 685 -23.42 -9.35 32.10
N ARG A 686 -23.62 -8.90 30.85
CA ARG A 686 -24.36 -7.67 30.51
C ARG A 686 -25.25 -7.88 29.29
N PRO A 687 -26.14 -8.89 29.29
CA PRO A 687 -27.13 -9.02 28.22
C PRO A 687 -28.11 -7.84 28.25
N ASP A 688 -28.74 -7.58 27.11
CA ASP A 688 -29.96 -6.78 27.06
C ASP A 688 -31.15 -7.55 27.69
N GLU A 689 -32.32 -6.91 27.70
CA GLU A 689 -33.55 -7.49 28.27
C GLU A 689 -33.97 -8.82 27.61
N ASP A 690 -33.51 -9.07 26.37
CA ASP A 690 -33.81 -10.26 25.58
C ASP A 690 -32.68 -11.32 25.64
N GLY A 691 -31.67 -11.15 26.51
CA GLY A 691 -30.56 -12.10 26.61
C GLY A 691 -29.54 -12.00 25.46
N ARG A 692 -29.51 -10.86 24.75
CA ARG A 692 -28.63 -10.61 23.60
C ARG A 692 -27.49 -9.68 23.99
N ALA A 693 -26.42 -9.67 23.20
CA ALA A 693 -25.31 -8.77 23.40
C ALA A 693 -24.71 -8.31 22.08
N TRP A 694 -24.24 -7.06 22.05
CA TRP A 694 -23.44 -6.54 20.95
C TRP A 694 -22.03 -7.11 21.02
N VAL A 695 -21.58 -7.68 19.91
CA VAL A 695 -20.24 -8.23 19.74
C VAL A 695 -19.57 -7.66 18.49
N THR A 696 -18.25 -7.71 18.45
CA THR A 696 -17.44 -7.32 17.29
C THR A 696 -17.12 -8.51 16.38
N THR A 697 -16.62 -8.23 15.17
CA THR A 697 -16.20 -9.24 14.18
C THR A 697 -15.33 -10.38 14.74
N PRO A 698 -14.29 -10.14 15.57
CA PRO A 698 -13.48 -11.22 16.15
C PRO A 698 -14.29 -12.27 16.93
N HIS A 699 -15.27 -11.82 17.72
CA HIS A 699 -16.14 -12.69 18.51
C HIS A 699 -17.02 -13.55 17.61
N ILE A 700 -17.67 -12.97 16.58
CA ILE A 700 -18.46 -13.77 15.64
C ILE A 700 -17.58 -14.78 14.91
N LYS A 701 -16.38 -14.39 14.45
CA LYS A 701 -15.45 -15.33 13.80
C LYS A 701 -15.07 -16.48 14.73
N GLN A 702 -14.89 -16.21 16.03
CA GLN A 702 -14.65 -17.23 17.05
C GLN A 702 -15.86 -18.17 17.19
N LEU A 703 -17.08 -17.63 17.31
CA LEU A 703 -18.30 -18.43 17.43
C LEU A 703 -18.56 -19.28 16.18
N VAL A 704 -18.35 -18.75 14.98
CA VAL A 704 -18.44 -19.51 13.72
C VAL A 704 -17.48 -20.69 13.73
N LYS A 705 -16.25 -20.49 14.23
CA LYS A 705 -15.27 -21.56 14.38
C LYS A 705 -15.71 -22.60 15.41
N LEU A 706 -16.19 -22.16 16.58
CA LEU A 706 -16.66 -23.07 17.62
C LEU A 706 -17.89 -23.88 17.19
N ALA A 707 -18.83 -23.27 16.46
CA ALA A 707 -20.00 -23.97 15.92
C ALA A 707 -19.58 -25.02 14.88
N ARG A 708 -18.69 -24.63 13.95
CA ARG A 708 -18.15 -25.56 12.94
C ARG A 708 -17.41 -26.73 13.57
N ASP A 709 -16.68 -26.48 14.66
CA ASP A 709 -15.90 -27.47 15.38
C ASP A 709 -16.75 -28.19 16.46
N ASN A 710 -18.09 -27.99 16.47
CA ASN A 710 -19.08 -28.60 17.37
C ASN A 710 -18.86 -28.35 18.88
N HIS A 711 -18.26 -27.21 19.24
CA HIS A 711 -18.10 -26.77 20.63
C HIS A 711 -19.29 -25.97 21.17
N ILE A 712 -20.11 -25.42 20.27
CA ILE A 712 -21.43 -24.84 20.58
C ILE A 712 -22.47 -25.46 19.64
N ALA A 713 -23.73 -25.52 20.07
CA ALA A 713 -24.77 -26.27 19.35
C ALA A 713 -25.04 -25.73 17.93
N ALA A 714 -25.09 -24.41 17.78
CA ALA A 714 -25.29 -23.73 16.50
C ALA A 714 -24.74 -22.31 16.57
N MET A 715 -24.61 -21.67 15.41
CA MET A 715 -24.30 -20.24 15.36
C MET A 715 -25.48 -19.43 15.90
N PRO A 716 -25.27 -18.48 16.82
CA PRO A 716 -26.33 -17.57 17.25
C PRO A 716 -26.96 -16.77 16.12
N THR A 717 -28.26 -16.51 16.23
CA THR A 717 -28.98 -15.59 15.36
C THR A 717 -28.41 -14.18 15.48
N ILE A 718 -28.20 -13.52 14.33
CA ILE A 718 -27.80 -12.11 14.25
C ILE A 718 -29.07 -11.28 14.10
N TYR A 719 -29.49 -10.64 15.20
CA TYR A 719 -30.73 -9.86 15.29
C TYR A 719 -30.60 -8.48 14.68
N ASP A 720 -29.40 -7.90 14.71
CA ASP A 720 -29.09 -6.62 14.11
C ASP A 720 -27.60 -6.52 13.84
N SER A 721 -27.19 -5.66 12.91
CA SER A 721 -25.79 -5.47 12.59
C SER A 721 -25.49 -4.12 11.93
N PHE A 722 -24.25 -3.69 12.14
CA PHE A 722 -23.67 -2.55 11.43
C PHE A 722 -22.35 -3.01 10.84
N THR A 723 -22.26 -3.12 9.51
CA THR A 723 -21.12 -3.69 8.83
C THR A 723 -20.58 -2.81 7.71
N GLY A 724 -19.31 -3.03 7.37
CA GLY A 724 -18.64 -2.47 6.20
C GLY A 724 -17.64 -3.48 5.64
N LYS A 725 -17.01 -3.17 4.51
CA LYS A 725 -16.05 -4.07 3.87
C LYS A 725 -14.84 -4.35 4.76
N ALA A 726 -14.56 -5.63 5.02
CA ALA A 726 -13.49 -6.06 5.91
C ALA A 726 -12.08 -5.82 5.31
N ASN A 727 -11.16 -5.42 6.18
CA ASN A 727 -9.73 -5.30 5.92
C ASN A 727 -8.94 -5.80 7.12
N GLU A 728 -8.25 -6.92 6.95
CA GLU A 728 -7.35 -7.49 7.98
C GLU A 728 -5.92 -6.94 7.89
N SER A 729 -5.58 -6.29 6.76
CA SER A 729 -4.24 -5.79 6.50
C SER A 729 -4.01 -4.35 6.95
N LEU A 730 -5.07 -3.64 7.38
CA LEU A 730 -5.04 -2.21 7.67
C LEU A 730 -3.96 -1.82 8.70
N PHE A 731 -3.81 -2.60 9.77
CA PHE A 731 -2.81 -2.36 10.82
C PHE A 731 -1.53 -3.21 10.67
N LYS A 732 -1.41 -3.99 9.60
CA LYS A 732 -0.24 -4.86 9.38
C LYS A 732 1.08 -4.08 9.26
N PRO A 733 1.17 -2.94 8.54
CA PRO A 733 2.41 -2.15 8.49
C PRO A 733 2.80 -1.56 9.86
N PHE A 734 1.81 -1.16 10.65
CA PHE A 734 2.03 -0.71 12.02
C PHE A 734 2.55 -1.84 12.92
N TYR A 735 1.98 -3.05 12.81
CA TYR A 735 2.49 -4.24 13.49
C TYR A 735 3.94 -4.56 13.10
N GLU A 736 4.29 -4.53 11.82
CA GLU A 736 5.64 -4.84 11.34
C GLU A 736 6.68 -3.84 11.85
N ALA A 737 6.36 -2.55 11.81
CA ALA A 737 7.23 -1.49 12.32
C ALA A 737 7.43 -1.57 13.83
N THR A 738 6.34 -1.76 14.59
CA THR A 738 6.43 -1.88 16.05
C THR A 738 7.19 -3.13 16.45
N ARG A 739 7.02 -4.24 15.72
CA ARG A 739 7.80 -5.47 15.93
C ARG A 739 9.28 -5.26 15.66
N LYS A 740 9.65 -4.60 14.56
CA LYS A 740 11.05 -4.28 14.23
C LYS A 740 11.69 -3.44 15.33
N ALA A 741 11.06 -2.33 15.71
CA ALA A 741 11.54 -1.44 16.76
C ALA A 741 11.67 -2.14 18.12
N ARG A 742 10.75 -3.06 18.46
CA ARG A 742 10.85 -3.87 19.68
C ARG A 742 12.11 -4.75 19.66
N THR A 743 12.38 -5.44 18.55
CA THR A 743 13.56 -6.31 18.43
C THR A 743 14.86 -5.53 18.64
N GLU A 744 14.94 -4.32 18.07
CA GLU A 744 16.10 -3.44 18.20
C GLU A 744 16.25 -2.92 19.65
N LEU A 745 15.16 -2.49 20.28
CA LEU A 745 15.20 -1.91 21.62
C LEU A 745 15.31 -2.92 22.77
N VAL A 746 14.87 -4.17 22.58
CA VAL A 746 15.05 -5.24 23.57
C VAL A 746 16.55 -5.54 23.78
N GLN A 747 17.38 -5.35 22.75
CA GLN A 747 18.84 -5.50 22.86
C GLN A 747 19.50 -4.37 23.66
N VAL A 748 18.92 -3.16 23.58
CA VAL A 748 19.44 -1.96 24.27
C VAL A 748 18.98 -1.90 25.73
N GLY A 749 17.75 -2.33 26.03
CA GLY A 749 17.19 -2.32 27.38
C GLY A 749 16.97 -0.90 27.96
N GLY A 750 16.61 -0.82 29.24
CA GLY A 750 16.53 0.45 29.99
C GLY A 750 15.37 1.38 29.63
N ASP A 751 15.57 2.68 29.85
CA ASP A 751 14.57 3.73 29.66
C ASP A 751 14.08 3.89 28.21
N PRO A 752 14.90 3.68 27.16
CA PRO A 752 14.42 3.67 25.77
C PRO A 752 13.33 2.62 25.51
N TYR A 753 13.46 1.43 26.10
CA TYR A 753 12.46 0.36 25.98
C TYR A 753 11.17 0.68 26.75
N LYS A 754 11.28 1.31 27.93
CA LYS A 754 10.10 1.78 28.70
C LYS A 754 9.34 2.87 27.94
N ALA A 755 10.04 3.87 27.40
CA ALA A 755 9.46 4.94 26.60
C ALA A 755 8.73 4.39 25.35
N TYR A 756 9.34 3.41 24.67
CA TYR A 756 8.71 2.67 23.57
C TYR A 756 7.38 2.03 23.98
N LYS A 757 7.34 1.32 25.12
CA LYS A 757 6.14 0.62 25.61
C LYS A 757 5.02 1.62 25.94
N THR A 758 5.35 2.73 26.60
CA THR A 758 4.41 3.80 26.94
C THR A 758 3.81 4.43 25.68
N ARG A 759 4.64 4.80 24.70
CA ARG A 759 4.16 5.45 23.46
C ARG A 759 3.33 4.52 22.57
N LEU A 760 3.66 3.22 22.52
CA LEU A 760 2.85 2.23 21.84
C LEU A 760 1.43 2.16 22.43
N SER A 761 1.33 2.21 23.75
CA SER A 761 0.05 2.26 24.46
C SER A 761 -0.73 3.57 24.20
N ILE A 762 -0.04 4.71 24.07
CA ILE A 762 -0.66 5.99 23.71
C ILE A 762 -1.25 5.92 22.30
N ALA A 763 -0.50 5.44 21.31
CA ALA A 763 -0.94 5.38 19.92
C ALA A 763 -2.23 4.56 19.73
N LEU A 764 -2.35 3.44 20.43
CA LEU A 764 -3.55 2.60 20.42
C LEU A 764 -4.74 3.25 21.12
N ARG A 765 -4.49 4.05 22.18
CA ARG A 765 -5.53 4.77 22.91
C ARG A 765 -6.11 5.95 22.12
N LEU A 766 -5.41 6.48 21.12
CA LEU A 766 -5.91 7.58 20.27
C LEU A 766 -7.12 7.21 19.40
N LEU A 767 -7.45 5.92 19.22
CA LEU A 767 -8.63 5.50 18.45
C LEU A 767 -9.97 5.76 19.19
N TRP A 768 -9.92 6.16 20.46
CA TRP A 768 -11.05 6.39 21.35
C TRP A 768 -10.85 7.69 22.14
N PRO A 769 -11.90 8.38 22.60
CA PRO A 769 -11.74 9.58 23.42
C PRO A 769 -11.22 9.22 24.80
N LYS A 770 -10.33 10.03 25.35
CA LYS A 770 -9.96 9.90 26.76
C LYS A 770 -10.93 10.64 27.68
N ARG A 771 -11.66 11.64 27.18
CA ARG A 771 -12.60 12.47 27.94
C ARG A 771 -13.87 12.77 27.13
N PRO A 772 -15.06 12.89 27.75
CA PRO A 772 -16.30 13.22 27.04
C PRO A 772 -16.23 14.53 26.23
N SER A 773 -15.42 15.49 26.69
CA SER A 773 -15.24 16.82 26.11
C SER A 773 -14.15 16.94 25.05
N GLN A 774 -13.26 15.95 24.91
CA GLN A 774 -12.09 16.02 24.03
C GLN A 774 -12.25 15.06 22.85
N ARG A 775 -12.15 15.59 21.62
CA ARG A 775 -12.37 14.80 20.40
C ARG A 775 -11.02 14.29 19.88
N SER A 776 -10.86 12.96 19.85
CA SER A 776 -9.76 12.36 19.09
C SER A 776 -9.93 12.67 17.59
N PRO A 777 -8.88 13.12 16.89
CA PRO A 777 -8.90 13.29 15.45
C PRO A 777 -8.98 11.97 14.69
N PHE A 778 -8.83 10.81 15.34
CA PHE A 778 -8.92 9.47 14.77
C PHE A 778 -10.02 8.64 15.45
N TRP A 779 -11.11 9.28 15.88
CA TRP A 779 -12.22 8.62 16.55
C TRP A 779 -12.75 7.43 15.73
N ARG A 780 -12.37 6.20 16.13
CA ARG A 780 -12.77 4.92 15.54
C ARG A 780 -12.97 3.88 16.65
N PRO A 781 -14.07 4.03 17.41
CA PRO A 781 -14.35 3.18 18.55
C PRO A 781 -14.48 1.71 18.18
N ASP A 782 -15.01 1.43 17.00
CA ASP A 782 -15.08 0.09 16.40
C ASP A 782 -13.71 -0.53 16.17
N TRP A 783 -12.73 0.25 15.75
CA TRP A 783 -11.39 -0.26 15.51
C TRP A 783 -10.68 -0.61 16.80
N ARG A 784 -10.73 0.30 17.80
CA ARG A 784 -10.20 0.01 19.13
C ARG A 784 -10.85 -1.25 19.67
N MET A 785 -12.18 -1.33 19.62
CA MET A 785 -12.91 -2.45 20.23
C MET A 785 -12.67 -3.76 19.50
N SER A 786 -12.58 -3.75 18.17
CA SER A 786 -12.21 -4.94 17.40
C SER A 786 -10.78 -5.40 17.70
N MET A 787 -9.83 -4.49 17.93
CA MET A 787 -8.46 -4.85 18.30
C MET A 787 -8.38 -5.46 19.70
N VAL A 788 -9.09 -4.88 20.67
CA VAL A 788 -9.17 -5.43 22.05
C VAL A 788 -9.82 -6.82 22.01
N ALA A 789 -10.96 -6.95 21.33
CA ALA A 789 -11.63 -8.22 21.12
C ALA A 789 -10.73 -9.27 20.44
N GLU A 790 -9.99 -8.91 19.40
CA GLU A 790 -9.06 -9.81 18.73
C GLU A 790 -7.94 -10.29 19.68
N ALA A 791 -7.46 -9.43 20.59
CA ALA A 791 -6.51 -9.82 21.63
C ALA A 791 -7.13 -10.81 22.62
N SER A 792 -8.34 -10.53 23.12
CA SER A 792 -9.12 -11.41 24.00
C SER A 792 -9.38 -12.78 23.35
N VAL A 793 -9.88 -12.79 22.12
CA VAL A 793 -10.18 -14.01 21.34
C VAL A 793 -8.92 -14.85 21.12
N ARG A 794 -7.78 -14.23 20.80
CA ARG A 794 -6.51 -14.96 20.65
C ARG A 794 -6.03 -15.56 21.96
N HIS A 795 -6.13 -14.83 23.06
CA HIS A 795 -5.76 -15.32 24.39
C HIS A 795 -6.63 -16.52 24.79
N TRP A 796 -7.95 -16.35 24.67
CA TRP A 796 -8.93 -17.41 24.92
C TRP A 796 -8.68 -18.64 24.03
N THR A 797 -8.40 -18.44 22.73
CA THR A 797 -8.20 -19.55 21.78
C THR A 797 -6.96 -20.39 22.14
N VAL A 798 -5.86 -19.75 22.56
CA VAL A 798 -4.64 -20.47 22.95
C VAL A 798 -4.85 -21.22 24.26
N ALA A 799 -5.54 -20.60 25.23
CA ALA A 799 -5.92 -21.25 26.48
C ALA A 799 -6.88 -22.42 26.25
N PHE A 800 -7.88 -22.27 25.40
CA PHE A 800 -8.85 -23.33 25.08
C PHE A 800 -8.14 -24.55 24.46
N LYS A 801 -7.20 -24.32 23.53
CA LYS A 801 -6.39 -25.43 22.99
C LYS A 801 -5.57 -26.13 24.07
N ALA A 802 -4.99 -25.40 25.03
CA ALA A 802 -4.27 -26.01 26.14
C ALA A 802 -5.20 -26.91 26.98
N VAL A 803 -6.42 -26.43 27.25
CA VAL A 803 -7.44 -27.22 27.96
C VAL A 803 -7.83 -28.47 27.15
N GLN A 804 -7.94 -28.35 25.82
CA GLN A 804 -8.18 -29.50 24.94
C GLN A 804 -7.02 -30.50 24.92
N GLU A 805 -5.79 -30.04 25.11
CA GLU A 805 -4.59 -30.88 25.30
C GLU A 805 -4.51 -31.50 26.71
N GLY A 806 -5.46 -31.20 27.59
CA GLY A 806 -5.56 -31.77 28.94
C GLY A 806 -4.93 -30.92 30.05
N HIS A 807 -4.46 -29.71 29.74
CA HIS A 807 -3.95 -28.78 30.77
C HIS A 807 -5.10 -28.20 31.59
N GLN A 808 -4.92 -28.13 32.91
CA GLN A 808 -5.94 -27.62 33.82
C GLN A 808 -5.80 -26.10 33.96
N LEU A 809 -6.79 -25.35 33.47
CA LEU A 809 -6.83 -23.90 33.59
C LEU A 809 -7.38 -23.51 34.98
N ILE A 810 -6.63 -22.68 35.69
CA ILE A 810 -6.97 -22.18 37.02
C ILE A 810 -7.61 -20.80 36.93
N ALA A 811 -7.06 -19.91 36.10
CA ALA A 811 -7.61 -18.59 35.88
C ALA A 811 -7.24 -18.06 34.50
N LEU A 812 -8.14 -17.27 33.92
CA LEU A 812 -7.90 -16.52 32.68
C LEU A 812 -8.35 -15.08 32.90
N ARG A 813 -7.41 -14.14 32.74
CA ARG A 813 -7.58 -12.75 33.12
C ARG A 813 -7.09 -11.82 32.01
N ASN A 814 -7.87 -10.77 31.77
CA ASN A 814 -7.55 -9.72 30.81
C ASN A 814 -7.19 -10.34 29.44
N VAL A 815 -6.23 -9.76 28.71
CA VAL A 815 -5.82 -10.21 27.37
C VAL A 815 -4.48 -10.94 27.34
N ASP A 816 -3.85 -11.13 28.50
CA ASP A 816 -2.45 -11.56 28.60
C ASP A 816 -2.16 -12.57 29.71
N GLN A 817 -2.98 -12.67 30.75
CA GLN A 817 -2.71 -13.53 31.89
C GLN A 817 -3.49 -14.84 31.82
N ALA A 818 -2.78 -15.96 31.90
CA ALA A 818 -3.36 -17.28 32.12
C ALA A 818 -2.61 -18.02 33.23
N ILE A 819 -3.34 -18.72 34.08
CA ILE A 819 -2.77 -19.52 35.16
C ILE A 819 -3.21 -20.95 34.93
N PHE A 820 -2.25 -21.86 34.79
CA PHE A 820 -2.48 -23.30 34.65
C PHE A 820 -1.95 -24.04 35.86
N TRP A 821 -2.57 -25.17 36.17
CA TRP A 821 -1.99 -26.19 37.01
C TRP A 821 -1.28 -27.21 36.12
N THR A 822 0.03 -27.35 36.30
CA THR A 822 0.86 -28.21 35.46
C THR A 822 1.82 -29.03 36.30
N PRO A 823 2.37 -30.14 35.76
CA PRO A 823 3.55 -30.73 36.35
C PRO A 823 4.72 -29.71 36.36
N PRO A 824 5.70 -29.88 37.26
CA PRO A 824 6.86 -28.98 37.30
C PRO A 824 7.59 -28.88 35.97
N GLY A 825 7.89 -27.67 35.53
CA GLY A 825 8.71 -27.41 34.34
C GLY A 825 8.03 -27.63 32.98
N THR A 826 6.75 -28.04 32.94
CA THR A 826 5.98 -28.34 31.72
C THR A 826 4.87 -27.30 31.48
N PRO A 827 5.19 -26.17 30.82
CA PRO A 827 4.19 -25.17 30.47
C PRO A 827 3.32 -25.72 29.31
N PRO A 828 2.09 -25.22 29.13
CA PRO A 828 1.26 -25.69 28.03
C PRO A 828 1.92 -25.43 26.67
N SER A 829 1.98 -26.45 25.83
CA SER A 829 2.73 -26.43 24.57
C SER A 829 2.20 -25.42 23.55
N THR A 830 0.93 -25.04 23.71
CA THR A 830 0.23 -24.04 22.90
C THR A 830 0.79 -22.63 23.05
N TYR A 831 1.49 -22.34 24.15
CA TYR A 831 2.13 -21.05 24.38
C TYR A 831 3.59 -21.06 23.95
N ARG A 832 3.95 -20.15 23.05
CA ARG A 832 5.33 -19.98 22.61
C ARG A 832 6.08 -19.08 23.59
N ILE A 833 7.10 -19.63 24.25
CA ILE A 833 7.92 -18.89 25.23
C ILE A 833 8.86 -17.95 24.49
N GLY A 834 8.92 -16.70 24.94
CA GLY A 834 9.82 -15.70 24.39
C GLY A 834 9.43 -14.27 24.74
N THR A 835 10.08 -13.30 24.11
CA THR A 835 9.90 -11.86 24.37
C THR A 835 9.25 -11.11 23.22
N GLY A 836 8.97 -11.80 22.11
CA GLY A 836 8.27 -11.28 20.94
C GLY A 836 6.77 -11.05 21.17
N PHE A 837 6.12 -10.33 20.26
CA PHE A 837 4.68 -10.09 20.35
C PHE A 837 3.88 -11.39 20.20
N GLY A 838 3.00 -11.65 21.16
CA GLY A 838 2.22 -12.87 21.25
C GLY A 838 2.97 -14.06 21.86
N GLU A 839 4.26 -13.93 22.14
CA GLU A 839 5.02 -14.89 22.95
C GLU A 839 4.82 -14.59 24.43
N VAL A 840 5.13 -15.56 25.29
CA VAL A 840 4.84 -15.46 26.72
C VAL A 840 6.07 -15.56 27.59
N LYS A 841 6.02 -14.88 28.72
CA LYS A 841 6.82 -15.22 29.89
C LYS A 841 6.08 -16.30 30.68
N ARG A 842 6.85 -17.22 31.27
CA ARG A 842 6.33 -18.25 32.16
C ARG A 842 7.00 -18.18 33.52
N LYS A 843 6.25 -18.45 34.57
CA LYS A 843 6.76 -18.59 35.95
C LYS A 843 6.09 -19.78 36.61
N PHE A 844 6.87 -20.63 37.26
CA PHE A 844 6.34 -21.71 38.08
C PHE A 844 6.36 -21.28 39.54
N VAL A 845 5.30 -21.57 40.27
CA VAL A 845 5.13 -21.20 41.68
C VAL A 845 4.75 -22.44 42.47
N GLN A 846 5.58 -22.78 43.46
CA GLN A 846 5.35 -23.88 44.37
C GLN A 846 4.35 -23.50 45.47
N ALA A 847 3.81 -24.51 46.14
CA ALA A 847 2.97 -24.28 47.31
C ALA A 847 3.74 -23.49 48.39
N GLY A 848 3.15 -22.40 48.86
CA GLY A 848 3.74 -21.53 49.89
C GLY A 848 4.73 -20.47 49.38
N GLU A 849 5.09 -20.46 48.10
CA GLU A 849 5.94 -19.42 47.52
C GLU A 849 5.17 -18.12 47.26
N THR A 850 5.84 -16.99 47.50
CA THR A 850 5.32 -15.66 47.17
C THR A 850 6.03 -15.12 45.93
N ILE A 851 5.25 -14.69 44.93
CA ILE A 851 5.75 -14.14 43.67
C ILE A 851 6.40 -12.76 43.93
N LEU A 852 7.67 -12.57 43.58
CA LEU A 852 8.35 -11.27 43.72
C LEU A 852 7.78 -10.18 42.77
N GLU A 853 7.95 -8.92 43.17
CA GLU A 853 7.34 -7.70 42.61
C GLU A 853 7.47 -7.53 41.08
N GLY A 854 6.39 -7.09 40.41
CA GLY A 854 6.36 -6.76 38.98
C GLY A 854 5.51 -7.70 38.10
N ASP A 855 5.05 -8.82 38.65
CA ASP A 855 4.04 -9.71 38.06
C ASP A 855 2.76 -9.57 38.92
N ASP A 856 1.70 -8.94 38.38
CA ASP A 856 0.40 -8.81 39.06
C ASP A 856 -0.38 -10.13 39.11
#